data_AF-A0A3D8IZX8-F1
#
_entry.id   AF-A0A3D8IZX8-F1
#
_cell.length_a   1.000
_cell.length_b   1.000
_cell.length_c   1.000
_cell.angle_alpha   90.00
_cell.angle_beta   90.00
_cell.angle_gamma   90.00
#
_symmetry.space_group_name_H-M   'P 1'
#
loop_
_entity.id
_entity.type
_entity.pdbx_description
1 polymer ?
#
loop_
_entity_poly.entity_id
_entity_poly.type
_entity_poly.pdbx_seq_one_letter_code
_entity_poly.pdbx_strand_id
1 'polypeptide(L)'
;MVPIDFSHLDFKEFESLALDLIEIDRGTRIERFKEGKDSGIDGRYLVGEKVHIIQCKHYAKSGISKLFKKLENEELAKIQKHKPYAYLIATSVDLSPANKEKIRKVFGDHIRSPMDIYGLSDLLSILRKNPNIQEAYPKLWSGSVQIIQNAQNQPIIQKGTELLEQIKREEKIYIKTQYFYNGVKFLQENKIIVIAGEPGIGKTTLARQLILYFSQYNYEPVHITKSIEDAEKVYSRNKKQVFFFDDFLGSNYLSFIEDRLDSQIVAFSQRIHYDTNKLLILTSRTNILNRGSIASDQLRYSNLNSRRYILKISNILPIEKAHILYSLLKHNGLDNSFFVEICKDKRYRAIISHKNFNPRLISFISDHQKVEGNVIRVDNYWDWIQKVLDNPHEIWRNTFEMQSDKYIQILVFFVVLNRNSIAEKHLKNAYCAFLKSENYGSSLDNRVSIDSKIEEAVYYFLNRNLETSTNEVYCTLFNPSIADFILKNHMQYASYFAPCLASLQSFDATSYFIDSHKNKLIETALIIDVIKSLYSNLEPNIFHDIDYAVAICFFAHELDLEDMTKTKFILQSIFDRKKPVIKSLEYFVRLVGLYYSTDFIFKDYSFFDKLIEHAKSDFCTITLLDLLVNIFGIFELSSIKNKLKKLVCRYLSDEIYDEMYSLTYSSFQIGFDYDGEPYFYNEYEINKKLDDFFDSIIQKLPQKMMDLVSFEEAVIGFDIEDYKEHILSNISDGDWDDEGYYPSEKENWDDIDSLFQNQ
;
A
#
# COMPACT_ATOMS: atom_id res chain seq x y z
N MET A 1 -19.43 12.38 38.63
CA MET A 1 -19.03 11.74 39.90
C MET A 1 -19.63 10.35 39.91
N VAL A 2 -18.81 9.32 40.08
CA VAL A 2 -19.26 7.92 40.14
C VAL A 2 -20.09 7.74 41.42
N PRO A 3 -21.29 7.13 41.38
CA PRO A 3 -22.02 6.78 42.60
C PRO A 3 -21.26 5.65 43.31
N ILE A 4 -20.73 5.95 44.50
CA ILE A 4 -20.03 4.99 45.37
C ILE A 4 -21.08 4.40 46.31
N ASP A 5 -21.22 3.07 46.32
CA ASP A 5 -22.16 2.38 47.21
C ASP A 5 -21.43 1.40 48.14
N PHE A 6 -21.52 1.67 49.44
CA PHE A 6 -20.93 0.86 50.49
C PHE A 6 -21.77 -0.41 50.75
N SER A 7 -23.00 -0.52 50.24
CA SER A 7 -23.90 -1.66 50.46
C SER A 7 -23.40 -2.98 49.84
N HIS A 8 -22.46 -2.88 48.89
CA HIS A 8 -21.82 -4.03 48.24
C HIS A 8 -20.65 -4.63 49.04
N LEU A 9 -20.21 -3.98 50.12
CA LEU A 9 -19.13 -4.47 50.96
C LEU A 9 -19.64 -5.44 52.01
N ASP A 10 -18.87 -6.50 52.26
CA ASP A 10 -19.06 -7.34 53.43
C ASP A 10 -18.48 -6.66 54.69
N PHE A 11 -18.86 -7.13 55.88
CA PHE A 11 -18.46 -6.51 57.16
C PHE A 11 -16.94 -6.30 57.28
N LYS A 12 -16.13 -7.29 56.91
CA LYS A 12 -14.66 -7.22 56.94
C LYS A 12 -14.06 -6.27 55.92
N GLU A 13 -14.68 -6.18 54.76
CA GLU A 13 -14.21 -5.30 53.69
C GLU A 13 -14.48 -3.85 54.07
N PHE A 14 -15.64 -3.59 54.68
CA PHE A 14 -15.95 -2.29 55.28
C PHE A 14 -15.02 -1.96 56.44
N GLU A 15 -14.71 -2.92 57.31
CA GLU A 15 -13.75 -2.75 58.41
C GLU A 15 -12.38 -2.35 57.86
N SER A 16 -11.84 -3.10 56.91
CA SER A 16 -10.53 -2.81 56.29
C SER A 16 -10.50 -1.42 55.65
N LEU A 17 -11.54 -1.08 54.89
CA LEU A 17 -11.70 0.24 54.26
C LEU A 17 -11.79 1.36 55.29
N ALA A 18 -12.60 1.20 56.33
CA ALA A 18 -12.79 2.21 57.35
C ALA A 18 -11.49 2.46 58.13
N LEU A 19 -10.73 1.40 58.45
CA LEU A 19 -9.42 1.53 59.08
C LEU A 19 -8.42 2.24 58.15
N ASP A 20 -8.34 1.89 56.86
CA ASP A 20 -7.47 2.59 55.90
C ASP A 20 -7.80 4.09 55.81
N LEU A 21 -9.09 4.44 55.79
CA LEU A 21 -9.53 5.84 55.71
C LEU A 21 -9.22 6.60 57.01
N ILE A 22 -9.40 5.98 58.17
CA ILE A 22 -9.08 6.60 59.47
C ILE A 22 -7.55 6.73 59.64
N GLU A 23 -6.77 5.78 59.15
CA GLU A 23 -5.30 5.82 59.16
C GLU A 23 -4.79 7.05 58.39
N ILE A 24 -5.39 7.35 57.23
CA ILE A 24 -5.10 8.57 56.47
C ILE A 24 -5.58 9.83 57.19
N ASP A 25 -6.81 9.85 57.70
CA ASP A 25 -7.39 11.03 58.34
C ASP A 25 -6.64 11.44 59.61
N ARG A 26 -6.15 10.47 60.39
CA ARG A 26 -5.41 10.70 61.63
C ARG A 26 -3.90 10.77 61.45
N GLY A 27 -3.37 10.32 60.31
CA GLY A 27 -1.94 10.30 60.02
C GLY A 27 -1.13 9.38 60.96
N THR A 28 -1.77 8.36 61.54
CA THR A 28 -1.18 7.46 62.53
C THR A 28 -1.46 6.00 62.17
N ARG A 29 -0.44 5.15 62.29
CA ARG A 29 -0.56 3.71 62.02
C ARG A 29 -1.59 3.05 62.95
N ILE A 30 -2.50 2.28 62.36
CA ILE A 30 -3.52 1.52 63.11
C ILE A 30 -3.12 0.04 63.19
N GLU A 31 -3.15 -0.51 64.39
CA GLU A 31 -2.98 -1.94 64.67
C GLU A 31 -4.29 -2.68 64.36
N ARG A 32 -4.22 -3.68 63.48
CA ARG A 32 -5.34 -4.52 63.05
C ARG A 32 -5.23 -5.90 63.70
N PHE A 33 -6.37 -6.48 64.09
CA PHE A 33 -6.41 -7.77 64.77
C PHE A 33 -6.92 -8.87 63.84
N LYS A 34 -6.65 -10.14 64.19
CA LYS A 34 -7.00 -11.30 63.35
C LYS A 34 -8.43 -11.75 63.66
N GLU A 35 -9.01 -12.55 62.78
CA GLU A 35 -10.34 -13.08 63.03
C GLU A 35 -10.31 -14.18 64.12
N GLY A 36 -11.05 -14.01 65.22
CA GLY A 36 -11.05 -14.94 66.35
C GLY A 36 -11.81 -14.43 67.58
N LYS A 37 -11.61 -15.08 68.75
CA LYS A 37 -12.07 -14.61 70.08
C LYS A 37 -11.32 -13.35 70.52
N ASP A 38 -11.21 -12.40 69.62
CA ASP A 38 -10.64 -11.10 69.87
C ASP A 38 -11.70 -10.32 70.64
N SER A 39 -11.27 -9.50 71.58
CA SER A 39 -12.13 -8.95 72.64
C SER A 39 -13.11 -7.87 72.15
N GLY A 40 -13.52 -7.95 70.89
CA GLY A 40 -14.49 -7.09 70.21
C GLY A 40 -13.93 -5.73 69.85
N ILE A 41 -12.68 -5.68 69.39
CA ILE A 41 -11.96 -4.47 68.95
C ILE A 41 -11.55 -4.68 67.49
N ASP A 42 -11.97 -3.76 66.61
CA ASP A 42 -11.68 -3.86 65.17
C ASP A 42 -10.32 -3.19 64.83
N GLY A 43 -9.95 -2.11 65.52
CA GLY A 43 -8.64 -1.49 65.39
C GLY A 43 -8.18 -0.72 66.64
N ARG A 44 -6.87 -0.52 66.79
CA ARG A 44 -6.28 0.24 67.90
C ARG A 44 -5.13 1.13 67.41
N TYR A 45 -5.01 2.33 67.97
CA TYR A 45 -3.79 3.13 67.83
C TYR A 45 -3.42 3.81 69.14
N LEU A 46 -2.15 4.19 69.25
CA LEU A 46 -1.57 4.82 70.43
C LEU A 46 -1.16 6.26 70.09
N VAL A 47 -1.55 7.21 70.94
CA VAL A 47 -1.05 8.59 70.90
C VAL A 47 -0.28 8.83 72.19
N GLY A 48 1.04 8.60 72.15
CA GLY A 48 1.85 8.45 73.37
C GLY A 48 1.46 7.17 74.12
N GLU A 49 1.18 7.28 75.43
CA GLU A 49 0.70 6.16 76.26
C GLU A 49 -0.84 5.98 76.26
N LYS A 50 -1.56 6.80 75.47
CA LYS A 50 -3.03 6.81 75.45
C LYS A 50 -3.56 5.85 74.39
N VAL A 51 -4.41 4.91 74.81
CA VAL A 51 -5.00 3.89 73.94
C VAL A 51 -6.29 4.39 73.30
N HIS A 52 -6.33 4.41 71.97
CA HIS A 52 -7.52 4.72 71.17
C HIS A 52 -8.04 3.44 70.52
N ILE A 53 -9.33 3.15 70.70
CA ILE A 53 -9.99 1.96 70.12
C ILE A 53 -10.93 2.41 69.00
N ILE A 54 -10.91 1.70 67.88
CA ILE A 54 -11.78 1.92 66.72
C ILE A 54 -12.73 0.74 66.59
N GLN A 55 -14.00 1.05 66.38
CA GLN A 55 -15.04 0.06 66.08
C GLN A 55 -15.76 0.42 64.79
N CYS A 56 -15.77 -0.52 63.85
CA CYS A 56 -16.43 -0.43 62.56
C CYS A 56 -17.77 -1.16 62.60
N LYS A 57 -18.83 -0.51 62.15
CA LYS A 57 -20.19 -1.06 62.13
C LYS A 57 -20.81 -0.90 60.74
N HIS A 58 -20.85 -2.00 60.00
CA HIS A 58 -21.48 -2.05 58.69
C HIS A 58 -23.00 -2.30 58.81
N TYR A 59 -23.81 -1.25 58.62
CA TYR A 59 -25.28 -1.29 58.72
C TYR A 59 -25.98 -0.69 57.49
N ALA A 60 -25.31 -0.62 56.34
CA ALA A 60 -25.81 0.02 55.12
C ALA A 60 -27.22 -0.48 54.71
N LYS A 61 -27.48 -1.80 54.85
CA LYS A 61 -28.79 -2.42 54.53
C LYS A 61 -29.80 -2.42 55.67
N SER A 62 -29.36 -2.18 56.90
CA SER A 62 -30.14 -2.41 58.13
C SER A 62 -30.63 -1.13 58.81
N GLY A 63 -30.05 0.02 58.45
CA GLY A 63 -30.50 1.33 58.89
C GLY A 63 -30.14 1.71 60.33
N ILE A 64 -30.44 2.96 60.70
CA ILE A 64 -29.92 3.60 61.91
C ILE A 64 -30.53 3.06 63.21
N SER A 65 -31.79 2.59 63.19
CA SER A 65 -32.48 2.09 64.39
C SER A 65 -31.86 0.79 64.92
N LYS A 66 -31.34 -0.07 64.04
CA LYS A 66 -30.60 -1.29 64.43
C LYS A 66 -29.20 -0.96 64.93
N LEU A 67 -28.56 0.07 64.37
CA LEU A 67 -27.27 0.55 64.84
C LEU A 67 -27.37 1.03 66.30
N PHE A 68 -28.37 1.86 66.65
CA PHE A 68 -28.56 2.33 68.03
C PHE A 68 -28.76 1.19 69.03
N LYS A 69 -29.63 0.21 68.73
CA LYS A 69 -29.84 -0.97 69.61
C LYS A 69 -28.56 -1.77 69.86
N LYS A 70 -27.69 -1.88 68.84
CA LYS A 70 -26.40 -2.59 68.93
C LYS A 70 -25.41 -1.81 69.81
N LEU A 71 -25.33 -0.49 69.59
CA LEU A 71 -24.45 0.40 70.34
C LEU A 71 -24.83 0.44 71.84
N GLU A 72 -26.13 0.49 72.16
CA GLU A 72 -26.63 0.52 73.54
C GLU A 72 -26.46 -0.82 74.28
N ASN A 73 -26.71 -1.95 73.62
CA ASN A 73 -26.75 -3.25 74.30
C ASN A 73 -25.41 -4.00 74.32
N GLU A 74 -24.57 -3.85 73.29
CA GLU A 74 -23.36 -4.68 73.12
C GLU A 74 -22.05 -3.89 73.25
N GLU A 75 -21.98 -2.67 72.72
CA GLU A 75 -20.72 -1.90 72.71
C GLU A 75 -20.45 -1.19 74.03
N LEU A 76 -21.51 -0.74 74.74
CA LEU A 76 -21.38 -0.15 76.07
C LEU A 76 -20.68 -1.09 77.07
N ALA A 77 -20.99 -2.39 77.02
CA ALA A 77 -20.37 -3.41 77.87
C ALA A 77 -18.87 -3.61 77.57
N LYS A 78 -18.43 -3.38 76.33
CA LYS A 78 -17.03 -3.52 75.93
C LYS A 78 -16.17 -2.33 76.36
N ILE A 79 -16.73 -1.12 76.32
CA ILE A 79 -16.03 0.08 76.77
C ILE A 79 -15.76 0.02 78.29
N GLN A 80 -16.73 -0.49 79.06
CA GLN A 80 -16.53 -0.73 80.50
C GLN A 80 -15.43 -1.76 80.80
N LYS A 81 -15.23 -2.74 79.92
CA LYS A 81 -14.20 -3.78 80.05
C LYS A 81 -12.80 -3.29 79.68
N HIS A 82 -12.67 -2.46 78.63
CA HIS A 82 -11.37 -2.07 78.06
C HIS A 82 -10.86 -0.70 78.51
N LYS A 83 -11.72 0.18 79.05
CA LYS A 83 -11.40 1.54 79.52
C LYS A 83 -10.44 2.33 78.59
N PRO A 84 -10.78 2.49 77.29
CA PRO A 84 -9.93 3.24 76.36
C PRO A 84 -9.92 4.74 76.69
N TYR A 85 -8.84 5.42 76.30
CA TYR A 85 -8.72 6.87 76.44
C TYR A 85 -9.68 7.61 75.51
N ALA A 86 -9.87 7.11 74.28
CA ALA A 86 -10.92 7.56 73.37
C ALA A 86 -11.44 6.40 72.51
N TYR A 87 -12.73 6.46 72.15
CA TYR A 87 -13.42 5.45 71.37
C TYR A 87 -13.93 6.07 70.06
N LEU A 88 -13.47 5.53 68.92
CA LEU A 88 -13.84 5.97 67.59
C LEU A 88 -14.84 4.99 66.97
N ILE A 89 -15.89 5.52 66.34
CA ILE A 89 -16.92 4.72 65.70
C ILE A 89 -16.96 5.06 64.21
N ALA A 90 -16.81 4.05 63.36
CA ALA A 90 -17.02 4.16 61.93
C ALA A 90 -18.27 3.39 61.52
N THR A 91 -19.19 4.03 60.81
CA THR A 91 -20.42 3.40 60.35
C THR A 91 -20.70 3.70 58.88
N SER A 92 -21.27 2.70 58.20
CA SER A 92 -21.71 2.82 56.80
C SER A 92 -23.09 3.46 56.66
N VAL A 93 -23.61 4.10 57.72
CA VAL A 93 -24.90 4.78 57.76
C VAL A 93 -24.67 6.28 57.82
N ASP A 94 -25.50 7.07 57.13
CA ASP A 94 -25.40 8.52 57.19
C ASP A 94 -25.90 9.06 58.54
N LEU A 95 -25.17 10.03 59.10
CA LEU A 95 -25.39 10.52 60.47
C LEU A 95 -25.70 12.01 60.47
N SER A 96 -26.87 12.39 60.99
CA SER A 96 -27.18 13.79 61.28
C SER A 96 -26.47 14.27 62.55
N PRO A 97 -26.34 15.59 62.77
CA PRO A 97 -25.80 16.13 64.02
C PRO A 97 -26.52 15.61 65.27
N ALA A 98 -27.85 15.48 65.22
CA ALA A 98 -28.64 14.91 66.31
C ALA A 98 -28.34 13.42 66.56
N ASN A 99 -27.99 12.65 65.52
CA ASN A 99 -27.61 11.25 65.65
C ASN A 99 -26.22 11.11 66.27
N LYS A 100 -25.25 11.94 65.87
CA LYS A 100 -23.91 11.98 66.49
C LYS A 100 -24.00 12.35 67.98
N GLU A 101 -24.88 13.29 68.32
CA GLU A 101 -25.11 13.68 69.71
C GLU A 101 -25.75 12.57 70.55
N LYS A 102 -26.69 11.81 69.98
CA LYS A 102 -27.26 10.62 70.62
C LYS A 102 -26.20 9.55 70.88
N ILE A 103 -25.35 9.25 69.90
CA ILE A 103 -24.24 8.30 70.05
C ILE A 103 -23.29 8.77 71.15
N ARG A 104 -22.95 10.07 71.19
CA ARG A 104 -22.13 10.65 72.26
C ARG A 104 -22.76 10.47 73.63
N LYS A 105 -24.07 10.71 73.78
CA LYS A 105 -24.80 10.48 75.05
C LYS A 105 -24.78 9.02 75.50
N VAL A 106 -24.82 8.07 74.55
CA VAL A 106 -24.73 6.63 74.86
C VAL A 106 -23.36 6.27 75.43
N PHE A 107 -22.27 6.87 74.91
CA PHE A 107 -20.90 6.49 75.27
C PHE A 107 -20.19 7.42 76.28
N GLY A 108 -20.81 8.56 76.62
CA GLY A 108 -20.31 9.51 77.61
C GLY A 108 -18.92 10.05 77.30
N ASP A 109 -18.08 10.20 78.33
CA ASP A 109 -16.74 10.83 78.25
C ASP A 109 -15.71 10.04 77.41
N HIS A 110 -16.06 8.84 76.92
CA HIS A 110 -15.18 8.03 76.08
C HIS A 110 -15.16 8.50 74.61
N ILE A 111 -16.21 9.21 74.16
CA ILE A 111 -16.23 9.92 72.87
C ILE A 111 -16.02 11.40 73.15
N ARG A 112 -14.83 11.91 72.85
CA ARG A 112 -14.40 13.25 73.26
C ARG A 112 -14.86 14.32 72.31
N SER A 113 -14.91 13.98 71.02
CA SER A 113 -15.34 14.88 69.97
C SER A 113 -16.42 14.23 69.10
N PRO A 114 -17.41 15.01 68.60
CA PRO A 114 -18.30 14.55 67.52
C PRO A 114 -17.54 14.11 66.26
N MET A 115 -16.28 14.55 66.10
CA MET A 115 -15.37 14.14 65.02
C MET A 115 -14.78 12.74 65.22
N ASP A 116 -14.93 12.13 66.39
CA ASP A 116 -14.53 10.74 66.62
C ASP A 116 -15.59 9.73 66.10
N ILE A 117 -16.70 10.25 65.56
CA ILE A 117 -17.78 9.48 64.94
C ILE A 117 -17.78 9.74 63.43
N TYR A 118 -17.37 8.73 62.66
CA TYR A 118 -17.34 8.72 61.20
C TYR A 118 -18.62 8.09 60.66
N GLY A 119 -19.48 8.92 60.07
CA GLY A 119 -20.63 8.46 59.27
C GLY A 119 -20.27 8.23 57.80
N LEU A 120 -21.25 7.77 57.02
CA LEU A 120 -21.08 7.54 55.59
C LEU A 120 -20.56 8.80 54.86
N SER A 121 -21.13 9.97 55.14
CA SER A 121 -20.71 11.24 54.53
C SER A 121 -19.25 11.63 54.86
N ASP A 122 -18.79 11.33 56.08
CA ASP A 122 -17.42 11.62 56.51
C ASP A 122 -16.42 10.70 55.78
N LEU A 123 -16.71 9.40 55.74
CA LEU A 123 -15.90 8.41 55.03
C LEU A 123 -15.83 8.70 53.52
N LEU A 124 -16.94 9.11 52.90
CA LEU A 124 -16.98 9.53 51.50
C LEU A 124 -16.13 10.78 51.24
N SER A 125 -16.10 11.74 52.16
CA SER A 125 -15.27 12.94 52.04
C SER A 125 -13.77 12.60 52.02
N ILE A 126 -13.34 11.69 52.90
CA ILE A 126 -11.95 11.21 52.96
C ILE A 126 -11.60 10.39 51.72
N LEU A 127 -12.50 9.50 51.30
CA LEU A 127 -12.31 8.66 50.11
C LEU A 127 -12.20 9.50 48.83
N ARG A 128 -12.96 10.59 48.70
CA ARG A 128 -12.88 11.51 47.54
C ARG A 128 -11.54 12.22 47.40
N LYS A 129 -10.82 12.44 48.51
CA LYS A 129 -9.50 13.08 48.50
C LYS A 129 -8.36 12.09 48.24
N ASN A 130 -8.63 10.77 48.28
CA ASN A 130 -7.63 9.72 48.21
C ASN A 130 -7.98 8.68 47.12
N PRO A 131 -7.77 9.00 45.83
CA PRO A 131 -8.13 8.12 44.71
C PRO A 131 -7.37 6.78 44.71
N ASN A 132 -6.18 6.70 45.31
CA ASN A 132 -5.41 5.44 45.37
C ASN A 132 -6.13 4.36 46.21
N ILE A 133 -6.84 4.73 47.28
CA ILE A 133 -7.70 3.79 48.03
C ILE A 133 -8.90 3.38 47.18
N GLN A 134 -9.36 4.29 46.30
CA GLN A 134 -10.41 3.97 45.33
C GLN A 134 -9.98 2.99 44.23
N GLU A 135 -8.72 2.55 44.19
CA GLU A 135 -8.30 1.47 43.29
C GLU A 135 -8.18 0.14 44.05
N ALA A 136 -7.89 0.21 45.36
CA ALA A 136 -7.66 -0.96 46.21
C ALA A 136 -8.93 -1.75 46.59
N TYR A 137 -10.13 -1.16 46.49
CA TYR A 137 -11.41 -1.78 46.90
C TYR A 137 -12.46 -1.96 45.78
N PRO A 138 -12.22 -2.81 44.75
CA PRO A 138 -13.04 -2.97 43.53
C PRO A 138 -14.57 -3.03 43.71
N LYS A 139 -15.03 -3.55 44.85
CA LYS A 139 -16.45 -3.72 45.18
C LYS A 139 -17.20 -2.41 45.44
N LEU A 140 -16.50 -1.32 45.78
CA LEU A 140 -17.11 0.00 46.00
C LEU A 140 -17.71 0.64 44.73
N TRP A 141 -17.28 0.19 43.54
CA TRP A 141 -17.63 0.79 42.25
C TRP A 141 -18.11 -0.22 41.20
N SER A 142 -18.44 -1.45 41.62
CA SER A 142 -18.90 -2.55 40.75
C SER A 142 -20.21 -2.27 39.97
N GLY A 143 -20.95 -1.20 40.30
CA GLY A 143 -22.14 -0.76 39.57
C GLY A 143 -21.92 0.33 38.50
N SER A 144 -20.68 0.78 38.28
CA SER A 144 -20.42 1.93 37.40
C SER A 144 -20.14 1.51 35.95
N VAL A 145 -21.04 1.90 35.04
CA VAL A 145 -20.95 1.67 33.57
C VAL A 145 -19.60 2.12 32.97
N GLN A 146 -18.96 3.12 33.59
CA GLN A 146 -17.64 3.63 33.18
C GLN A 146 -16.48 2.64 33.43
N ILE A 147 -16.59 1.72 34.40
CA ILE A 147 -15.54 0.71 34.64
C ILE A 147 -15.72 -0.50 33.73
N ILE A 148 -16.96 -0.87 33.35
CA ILE A 148 -17.18 -1.86 32.29
C ILE A 148 -16.55 -1.35 30.98
N GLN A 149 -16.73 -0.07 30.66
CA GLN A 149 -16.08 0.56 29.50
C GLN A 149 -14.55 0.59 29.63
N ASN A 150 -14.00 0.99 30.78
CA ASN A 150 -12.54 1.00 30.98
C ASN A 150 -11.92 -0.41 30.93
N ALA A 151 -12.58 -1.42 31.51
CA ALA A 151 -12.14 -2.82 31.44
C ALA A 151 -12.30 -3.42 30.03
N GLN A 152 -13.35 -3.06 29.29
CA GLN A 152 -13.53 -3.43 27.88
C GLN A 152 -12.49 -2.78 26.96
N ASN A 153 -11.98 -1.60 27.32
CA ASN A 153 -11.02 -0.83 26.52
C ASN A 153 -9.55 -1.09 26.89
N GLN A 154 -9.27 -1.77 28.01
CA GLN A 154 -7.92 -2.21 28.42
C GLN A 154 -7.14 -2.91 27.29
N PRO A 155 -7.72 -3.81 26.47
CA PRO A 155 -7.00 -4.44 25.37
C PRO A 155 -6.46 -3.45 24.33
N ILE A 156 -7.14 -2.32 24.10
CA ILE A 156 -6.70 -1.30 23.13
C ILE A 156 -5.53 -0.49 23.71
N ILE A 157 -5.62 -0.14 25.00
CA ILE A 157 -4.55 0.57 25.71
C ILE A 157 -3.29 -0.32 25.81
N GLN A 158 -3.48 -1.59 26.14
CA GLN A 158 -2.40 -2.58 26.24
C GLN A 158 -1.65 -2.76 24.90
N LYS A 159 -2.38 -2.80 23.77
CA LYS A 159 -1.77 -2.81 22.43
C LYS A 159 -0.90 -1.58 22.15
N GLY A 160 -1.32 -0.41 22.62
CA GLY A 160 -0.54 0.83 22.51
C GLY A 160 0.78 0.74 23.30
N THR A 161 0.74 0.19 24.51
CA THR A 161 1.94 -0.04 25.32
C THR A 161 2.86 -1.13 24.72
N GLU A 162 2.31 -2.23 24.22
CA GLU A 162 3.06 -3.28 23.54
C GLU A 162 3.76 -2.75 22.28
N LEU A 163 3.06 -1.91 21.51
CA LEU A 163 3.64 -1.24 20.35
C LEU A 163 4.85 -0.39 20.76
N LEU A 164 4.79 0.39 21.85
CA LEU A 164 5.93 1.17 22.32
C LEU A 164 7.11 0.31 22.73
N GLU A 165 6.87 -0.79 23.44
CA GLU A 165 7.94 -1.70 23.84
C GLU A 165 8.63 -2.32 22.63
N GLN A 166 7.85 -2.70 21.61
CA GLN A 166 8.40 -3.18 20.35
C GLN A 166 9.25 -2.11 19.65
N ILE A 167 8.74 -0.88 19.53
CA ILE A 167 9.46 0.21 18.87
C ILE A 167 10.78 0.51 19.57
N LYS A 168 10.81 0.50 20.92
CA LYS A 168 12.05 0.71 21.70
C LYS A 168 13.09 -0.39 21.49
N ARG A 169 12.67 -1.64 21.22
CA ARG A 169 13.61 -2.73 20.87
C ARG A 169 14.18 -2.54 19.47
N GLU A 170 13.36 -2.07 18.54
CA GLU A 170 13.72 -1.85 17.13
C GLU A 170 14.47 -0.53 16.89
N GLU A 171 14.46 0.42 17.85
CA GLU A 171 15.07 1.77 17.73
C GLU A 171 16.53 1.73 17.29
N LYS A 172 17.31 0.75 17.76
CA LYS A 172 18.74 0.64 17.46
C LYS A 172 19.05 0.46 15.98
N ILE A 173 18.11 -0.09 15.22
CA ILE A 173 18.27 -0.40 13.79
C ILE A 173 17.81 0.79 12.93
N TYR A 174 17.00 1.69 13.48
CA TYR A 174 16.40 2.77 12.72
C TYR A 174 17.31 3.99 12.59
N ILE A 175 17.28 4.62 11.41
CA ILE A 175 18.03 5.84 11.11
C ILE A 175 17.05 6.95 10.82
N LYS A 176 17.26 8.09 11.47
CA LYS A 176 16.47 9.30 11.26
C LYS A 176 16.78 9.86 9.88
N THR A 177 15.87 9.68 8.94
CA THR A 177 15.93 10.20 7.57
C THR A 177 15.33 11.60 7.48
N GLN A 178 15.46 12.27 6.32
CA GLN A 178 14.80 13.56 6.10
C GLN A 178 13.27 13.43 6.25
N TYR A 179 12.71 12.28 5.89
CA TYR A 179 11.30 11.94 6.09
C TYR A 179 10.87 11.95 7.57
N PHE A 180 11.76 11.58 8.50
CA PHE A 180 11.49 11.67 9.93
C PHE A 180 11.34 13.13 10.39
N TYR A 181 12.32 13.98 10.05
CA TYR A 181 12.28 15.39 10.42
C TYR A 181 11.08 16.12 9.79
N ASN A 182 10.82 15.84 8.51
CA ASN A 182 9.63 16.34 7.83
C ASN A 182 8.37 15.85 8.54
N GLY A 183 8.26 14.55 8.86
CA GLY A 183 7.11 13.97 9.54
C GLY A 183 6.83 14.61 10.91
N VAL A 184 7.87 14.91 11.70
CA VAL A 184 7.74 15.63 12.98
C VAL A 184 7.18 17.03 12.75
N LYS A 185 7.76 17.79 11.81
CA LYS A 185 7.30 19.15 11.48
C LYS A 185 5.85 19.15 10.99
N PHE A 186 5.51 18.24 10.08
CA PHE A 186 4.15 18.06 9.58
C PHE A 186 3.16 17.77 10.70
N LEU A 187 3.47 16.85 11.61
CA LEU A 187 2.60 16.53 12.74
C LEU A 187 2.45 17.70 13.72
N GLN A 188 3.48 18.51 13.94
CA GLN A 188 3.40 19.69 14.80
C GLN A 188 2.51 20.80 14.20
N GLU A 189 2.62 21.04 12.89
CA GLU A 189 1.85 22.08 12.20
C GLU A 189 0.40 21.66 11.94
N ASN A 190 0.20 20.39 11.56
CA ASN A 190 -1.05 19.92 10.98
C ASN A 190 -1.82 18.92 11.84
N LYS A 191 -1.19 18.35 12.88
CA LYS A 191 -1.69 17.30 13.79
C LYS A 191 -1.99 15.94 13.15
N ILE A 192 -2.15 15.91 11.83
CA ILE A 192 -2.51 14.73 11.04
C ILE A 192 -1.44 14.53 9.97
N ILE A 193 -0.97 13.30 9.82
CA ILE A 193 -0.09 12.91 8.72
C ILE A 193 -0.56 11.61 8.10
N VAL A 194 -0.47 11.56 6.78
CA VAL A 194 -0.71 10.36 5.98
C VAL A 194 0.59 10.01 5.25
N ILE A 195 1.23 8.93 5.66
CA ILE A 195 2.48 8.45 5.07
C ILE A 195 2.12 7.51 3.91
N ALA A 196 2.35 7.97 2.69
CA ALA A 196 2.11 7.23 1.46
C ALA A 196 3.42 6.76 0.84
N GLY A 197 3.44 5.59 0.20
CA GLY A 197 4.66 5.03 -0.39
C GLY A 197 4.49 3.58 -0.84
N GLU A 198 5.47 3.03 -1.53
CA GLU A 198 5.46 1.63 -1.98
C GLU A 198 5.55 0.63 -0.82
N PRO A 199 4.98 -0.59 -0.92
CA PRO A 199 5.16 -1.62 0.10
C PRO A 199 6.64 -1.91 0.39
N GLY A 200 7.00 -2.10 1.67
CA GLY A 200 8.39 -2.36 2.08
C GLY A 200 9.33 -1.15 2.13
N ILE A 201 8.90 0.04 1.70
CA ILE A 201 9.75 1.26 1.73
C ILE A 201 9.97 1.85 3.14
N GLY A 202 9.34 1.28 4.17
CA GLY A 202 9.52 1.71 5.57
C GLY A 202 8.48 2.69 6.11
N LYS A 203 7.27 2.79 5.51
CA LYS A 203 6.18 3.65 6.01
C LYS A 203 5.80 3.40 7.46
N THR A 204 5.54 2.12 7.80
CA THR A 204 5.20 1.68 9.15
C THR A 204 6.35 1.96 10.11
N THR A 205 7.60 1.77 9.66
CA THR A 205 8.80 2.09 10.43
C THR A 205 8.89 3.59 10.73
N LEU A 206 8.66 4.46 9.74
CA LEU A 206 8.60 5.90 9.94
C LEU A 206 7.49 6.30 10.93
N ALA A 207 6.29 5.75 10.77
CA ALA A 207 5.16 6.01 11.67
C ALA A 207 5.48 5.64 13.12
N ARG A 208 6.05 4.45 13.33
CA ARG A 208 6.52 3.97 14.64
C ARG A 208 7.52 4.92 15.28
N GLN A 209 8.42 5.49 14.50
CA GLN A 209 9.45 6.39 15.01
C GLN A 209 8.88 7.76 15.38
N LEU A 210 7.90 8.25 14.61
CA LEU A 210 7.12 9.43 15.01
C LEU A 210 6.39 9.20 16.33
N ILE A 211 5.78 8.01 16.52
CA ILE A 211 5.14 7.64 17.79
C ILE A 211 6.14 7.67 18.94
N LEU A 212 7.31 7.04 18.78
CA LEU A 212 8.35 7.04 19.80
C LEU A 212 8.78 8.47 20.17
N TYR A 213 9.00 9.33 19.17
CA TYR A 213 9.33 10.73 19.37
C TYR A 213 8.26 11.46 20.19
N PHE A 214 6.98 11.40 19.78
CA PHE A 214 5.90 12.08 20.50
C PHE A 214 5.62 11.48 21.88
N SER A 215 5.89 10.20 22.10
CA SER A 215 5.80 9.60 23.43
C SER A 215 6.82 10.17 24.43
N GLN A 216 7.97 10.68 23.96
CA GLN A 216 8.90 11.44 24.82
C GLN A 216 8.31 12.79 25.26
N TYR A 217 7.29 13.30 24.55
CA TYR A 217 6.54 14.52 24.87
C TYR A 217 5.20 14.24 25.57
N ASN A 218 5.11 13.11 26.29
CA ASN A 218 3.95 12.66 27.06
C ASN A 218 2.69 12.32 26.23
N TYR A 219 2.83 11.97 24.96
CA TYR A 219 1.71 11.42 24.17
C TYR A 219 1.56 9.91 24.41
N GLU A 220 0.37 9.50 24.86
CA GLU A 220 -0.03 8.09 25.01
C GLU A 220 -0.38 7.51 23.62
N PRO A 221 0.29 6.44 23.18
CA PRO A 221 0.00 5.84 21.88
C PRO A 221 -1.23 4.95 21.92
N VAL A 222 -2.03 5.05 20.86
CA VAL A 222 -3.22 4.24 20.64
C VAL A 222 -3.09 3.59 19.26
N HIS A 223 -2.96 2.26 19.23
CA HIS A 223 -2.84 1.51 17.99
C HIS A 223 -4.21 1.02 17.50
N ILE A 224 -4.59 1.48 16.31
CA ILE A 224 -5.87 1.17 15.65
C ILE A 224 -5.62 0.00 14.70
N THR A 225 -6.21 -1.17 14.99
CA THR A 225 -5.97 -2.39 14.21
C THR A 225 -7.00 -2.66 13.11
N LYS A 226 -8.26 -2.24 13.30
CA LYS A 226 -9.36 -2.62 12.39
C LYS A 226 -10.41 -1.53 12.16
N SER A 227 -10.77 -0.79 13.19
CA SER A 227 -11.87 0.18 13.13
C SER A 227 -11.55 1.45 13.90
N ILE A 228 -11.98 2.59 13.36
CA ILE A 228 -11.88 3.90 14.02
C ILE A 228 -12.77 3.99 15.28
N GLU A 229 -13.75 3.09 15.43
CA GLU A 229 -14.56 2.97 16.65
C GLU A 229 -13.70 2.62 17.87
N ASP A 230 -12.62 1.85 17.68
CA ASP A 230 -11.67 1.54 18.77
C ASP A 230 -10.94 2.81 19.23
N ALA A 231 -10.63 3.71 18.29
CA ALA A 231 -10.03 5.01 18.60
C ALA A 231 -11.01 5.91 19.37
N GLU A 232 -12.28 5.93 18.95
CA GLU A 232 -13.35 6.70 19.60
C GLU A 232 -13.63 6.24 21.04
N LYS A 233 -13.57 4.93 21.32
CA LYS A 233 -13.75 4.38 22.67
C LYS A 233 -12.67 4.80 23.66
N VAL A 234 -11.43 4.97 23.19
CA VAL A 234 -10.25 5.28 24.03
C VAL A 234 -9.89 6.77 24.00
N TYR A 235 -10.57 7.56 23.16
CA TYR A 235 -10.36 9.00 23.07
C TYR A 235 -10.65 9.68 24.42
N SER A 236 -9.66 10.40 24.95
CA SER A 236 -9.76 11.12 26.22
C SER A 236 -9.41 12.60 26.06
N ARG A 237 -10.34 13.49 26.42
CA ARG A 237 -10.14 14.94 26.31
C ARG A 237 -8.95 15.46 27.13
N ASN A 238 -8.71 14.86 28.31
CA ASN A 238 -7.72 15.35 29.27
C ASN A 238 -6.30 14.77 29.07
N LYS A 239 -6.11 13.87 28.10
CA LYS A 239 -4.84 13.23 27.84
C LYS A 239 -4.25 13.66 26.50
N LYS A 240 -2.92 13.65 26.41
CA LYS A 240 -2.21 13.74 25.14
C LYS A 240 -2.15 12.34 24.52
N GLN A 241 -2.64 12.19 23.29
CA GLN A 241 -2.73 10.88 22.64
C GLN A 241 -2.26 10.94 21.19
N VAL A 242 -1.52 9.93 20.76
CA VAL A 242 -1.12 9.74 19.35
C VAL A 242 -1.81 8.49 18.81
N PHE A 243 -2.71 8.68 17.86
CA PHE A 243 -3.44 7.60 17.21
C PHE A 243 -2.67 7.13 15.99
N PHE A 244 -2.45 5.84 15.89
CA PHE A 244 -1.75 5.22 14.78
C PHE A 244 -2.64 4.18 14.11
N PHE A 245 -2.90 4.35 12.81
CA PHE A 245 -3.61 3.40 11.99
C PHE A 245 -2.70 2.92 10.86
N ASP A 246 -2.23 1.68 10.96
CA ASP A 246 -1.38 1.07 9.95
C ASP A 246 -2.19 0.53 8.76
N ASP A 247 -1.75 0.83 7.54
CA ASP A 247 -2.36 0.45 6.25
C ASP A 247 -3.89 0.70 6.19
N PHE A 248 -4.32 1.90 6.59
CA PHE A 248 -5.74 2.23 6.86
C PHE A 248 -6.68 2.09 5.65
N LEU A 249 -6.15 2.08 4.42
CA LEU A 249 -6.92 1.94 3.17
C LEU A 249 -6.69 0.59 2.47
N GLY A 250 -6.06 -0.40 3.09
CA GLY A 250 -5.59 -1.65 2.46
C GLY A 250 -6.60 -2.47 1.63
N SER A 251 -6.42 -3.79 1.53
CA SER A 251 -7.18 -4.68 0.62
C SER A 251 -8.72 -4.54 0.65
N ASN A 252 -9.28 -3.97 1.71
CA ASN A 252 -10.72 -3.70 1.87
C ASN A 252 -11.19 -2.33 1.32
N TYR A 253 -10.47 -1.64 0.43
CA TYR A 253 -10.89 -0.32 -0.05
C TYR A 253 -12.31 -0.27 -0.65
N LEU A 254 -12.76 -1.34 -1.32
CA LEU A 254 -14.13 -1.44 -1.85
C LEU A 254 -15.17 -1.62 -0.75
N SER A 255 -14.92 -2.50 0.23
CA SER A 255 -15.76 -2.62 1.43
C SER A 255 -15.72 -1.37 2.32
N PHE A 256 -14.62 -0.60 2.27
CA PHE A 256 -14.45 0.66 2.98
C PHE A 256 -15.38 1.77 2.47
N ILE A 257 -15.71 1.76 1.17
CA ILE A 257 -16.70 2.66 0.56
C ILE A 257 -18.13 2.14 0.81
N GLU A 258 -18.35 0.83 0.72
CA GLU A 258 -19.67 0.21 0.94
C GLU A 258 -20.16 0.35 2.40
N ASP A 259 -19.25 0.28 3.38
CA ASP A 259 -19.57 0.33 4.83
C ASP A 259 -19.58 1.75 5.45
N ARG A 260 -19.45 2.84 4.68
CA ARG A 260 -19.38 4.25 5.16
C ARG A 260 -18.24 4.52 6.17
N LEU A 261 -17.16 3.74 6.13
CA LEU A 261 -15.99 3.92 7.00
C LEU A 261 -15.20 5.20 6.67
N ASP A 262 -15.29 5.65 5.41
CA ASP A 262 -14.75 6.91 4.92
C ASP A 262 -15.30 8.13 5.67
N SER A 263 -16.62 8.20 5.89
CA SER A 263 -17.24 9.27 6.68
C SER A 263 -16.75 9.28 8.14
N GLN A 264 -16.48 8.11 8.73
CA GLN A 264 -16.01 8.01 10.12
C GLN A 264 -14.56 8.48 10.28
N ILE A 265 -13.66 8.11 9.35
CA ILE A 265 -12.27 8.61 9.37
C ILE A 265 -12.23 10.12 9.15
N VAL A 266 -13.06 10.66 8.26
CA VAL A 266 -13.17 12.12 8.06
C VAL A 266 -13.63 12.81 9.33
N ALA A 267 -14.69 12.31 9.98
CA ALA A 267 -15.20 12.86 11.22
C ALA A 267 -14.15 12.82 12.35
N PHE A 268 -13.45 11.70 12.50
CA PHE A 268 -12.38 11.55 13.48
C PHE A 268 -11.18 12.48 13.20
N SER A 269 -10.80 12.61 11.93
CA SER A 269 -9.74 13.53 11.48
C SER A 269 -10.10 14.98 11.80
N GLN A 270 -11.34 15.40 11.51
CA GLN A 270 -11.81 16.74 11.86
C GLN A 270 -11.75 16.98 13.37
N ARG A 271 -12.17 16.00 14.19
CA ARG A 271 -12.11 16.10 15.64
C ARG A 271 -10.68 16.27 16.16
N ILE A 272 -9.72 15.52 15.62
CA ILE A 272 -8.30 15.65 15.97
C ILE A 272 -7.74 17.01 15.54
N HIS A 273 -8.13 17.51 14.37
CA HIS A 273 -7.68 18.82 13.88
C HIS A 273 -8.00 19.95 14.87
N TYR A 274 -9.18 19.92 15.53
CA TYR A 274 -9.58 20.92 16.51
C TYR A 274 -9.05 20.68 17.94
N ASP A 275 -8.63 19.47 18.31
CA ASP A 275 -8.05 19.17 19.63
C ASP A 275 -6.54 19.50 19.66
N THR A 276 -6.06 20.19 20.68
CA THR A 276 -4.65 20.59 20.80
C THR A 276 -3.74 19.46 21.28
N ASN A 277 -4.31 18.42 21.89
CA ASN A 277 -3.56 17.36 22.55
C ASN A 277 -3.55 16.03 21.77
N LYS A 278 -4.03 16.02 20.52
CA LYS A 278 -4.20 14.79 19.74
C LYS A 278 -3.40 14.84 18.45
N LEU A 279 -2.82 13.70 18.10
CA LEU A 279 -2.10 13.50 16.85
C LEU A 279 -2.65 12.25 16.14
N LEU A 280 -2.68 12.28 14.81
CA LEU A 280 -3.12 11.16 13.98
C LEU A 280 -2.05 10.82 12.94
N ILE A 281 -1.62 9.56 12.93
CA ILE A 281 -0.67 9.01 11.98
C ILE A 281 -1.35 7.88 11.22
N LEU A 282 -1.45 8.05 9.91
CA LEU A 282 -2.04 7.07 8.99
C LEU A 282 -0.94 6.60 8.03
N THR A 283 -0.88 5.31 7.71
CA THR A 283 -0.01 4.79 6.63
C THR A 283 -0.87 4.18 5.54
N SER A 284 -0.49 4.39 4.27
CA SER A 284 -1.19 3.77 3.14
C SER A 284 -0.26 3.60 1.94
N ARG A 285 -0.67 2.78 0.98
CA ARG A 285 0.04 2.64 -0.30
C ARG A 285 -0.32 3.80 -1.22
N THR A 286 0.65 4.33 -1.98
CA THR A 286 0.43 5.51 -2.84
C THR A 286 -0.68 5.31 -3.86
N ASN A 287 -0.77 4.13 -4.46
CA ASN A 287 -1.78 3.78 -5.46
C ASN A 287 -3.20 3.69 -4.88
N ILE A 288 -3.34 3.14 -3.67
CA ILE A 288 -4.60 3.06 -2.92
C ILE A 288 -5.05 4.47 -2.51
N LEU A 289 -4.13 5.28 -1.99
CA LEU A 289 -4.43 6.61 -1.51
C LEU A 289 -4.85 7.58 -2.64
N ASN A 290 -4.21 7.47 -3.81
CA ASN A 290 -4.59 8.23 -5.00
C ASN A 290 -6.06 7.92 -5.39
N ARG A 291 -6.52 6.66 -5.28
CA ARG A 291 -7.93 6.28 -5.50
C ARG A 291 -8.87 6.82 -4.42
N GLY A 292 -8.46 6.73 -3.14
CA GLY A 292 -9.15 7.33 -1.98
C GLY A 292 -9.53 8.79 -2.18
N SER A 293 -8.59 9.58 -2.70
CA SER A 293 -8.78 11.01 -2.97
C SER A 293 -9.65 11.32 -4.21
N ILE A 294 -9.87 10.33 -5.08
CA ILE A 294 -10.65 10.48 -6.32
C ILE A 294 -12.08 9.96 -6.13
N ALA A 295 -12.30 8.86 -5.40
CA ALA A 295 -13.61 8.23 -5.28
C ALA A 295 -14.48 8.74 -4.11
N SER A 296 -13.90 9.41 -3.10
CA SER A 296 -14.67 10.05 -2.04
C SER A 296 -14.79 11.55 -2.30
N ASP A 297 -15.93 11.97 -2.86
CA ASP A 297 -16.28 13.39 -2.98
C ASP A 297 -16.25 14.09 -1.60
N GLN A 298 -16.56 13.37 -0.51
CA GLN A 298 -16.52 13.91 0.85
C GLN A 298 -15.11 14.23 1.35
N LEU A 299 -14.08 13.47 0.94
CA LEU A 299 -12.68 13.80 1.21
C LEU A 299 -12.19 15.02 0.42
N ARG A 300 -12.81 15.33 -0.73
CA ARG A 300 -12.52 16.53 -1.54
C ARG A 300 -13.20 17.80 -1.00
N TYR A 301 -14.41 17.69 -0.45
CA TYR A 301 -15.21 18.82 0.05
C TYR A 301 -14.93 19.22 1.51
N SER A 302 -14.30 18.35 2.31
CA SER A 302 -13.82 18.78 3.62
C SER A 302 -12.67 19.78 3.44
N ASN A 303 -12.66 20.91 4.18
CA ASN A 303 -11.57 21.92 4.19
C ASN A 303 -10.16 21.35 4.51
N LEU A 304 -10.08 20.04 4.77
CA LEU A 304 -8.87 19.24 4.81
C LEU A 304 -8.44 18.91 3.37
N ASN A 305 -7.78 19.85 2.68
CA ASN A 305 -7.13 19.56 1.40
C ASN A 305 -6.23 18.32 1.58
N SER A 306 -6.64 17.16 1.06
CA SER A 306 -6.02 15.86 1.32
C SER A 306 -4.51 15.85 1.04
N ARG A 307 -4.05 16.66 0.09
CA ARG A 307 -2.63 16.85 -0.25
C ARG A 307 -1.77 17.51 0.83
N ARG A 308 -2.35 18.31 1.75
CA ARG A 308 -1.59 19.00 2.81
C ARG A 308 -1.05 18.07 3.89
N TYR A 309 -1.64 16.88 4.05
CA TYR A 309 -1.27 15.92 5.09
C TYR A 309 -0.47 14.73 4.55
N ILE A 310 -0.26 14.63 3.23
CA ILE A 310 0.36 13.44 2.62
C ILE A 310 1.88 13.61 2.52
N LEU A 311 2.62 12.74 3.20
CA LEU A 311 4.05 12.55 3.01
C LEU A 311 4.27 11.37 2.06
N LYS A 312 4.62 11.64 0.80
CA LYS A 312 4.97 10.59 -0.18
C LYS A 312 6.44 10.18 -0.03
N ILE A 313 6.66 8.91 0.29
CA ILE A 313 7.96 8.24 0.22
C ILE A 313 8.04 7.59 -1.16
N SER A 314 8.77 8.23 -2.08
CA SER A 314 8.94 7.75 -3.46
C SER A 314 10.37 7.35 -3.76
N ASN A 315 11.38 8.07 -3.24
CA ASN A 315 12.79 7.79 -3.49
C ASN A 315 13.60 7.85 -2.20
N ILE A 316 14.28 6.76 -1.86
CA ILE A 316 15.29 6.75 -0.78
C ILE A 316 16.59 7.31 -1.38
N LEU A 317 17.10 8.40 -0.82
CA LEU A 317 18.34 9.02 -1.31
C LEU A 317 19.53 8.05 -1.17
N PRO A 318 20.57 8.11 -2.03
CA PRO A 318 21.73 7.23 -1.92
C PRO A 318 22.38 7.22 -0.53
N ILE A 319 22.47 8.38 0.13
CA ILE A 319 22.97 8.50 1.51
C ILE A 319 22.05 7.82 2.54
N GLU A 320 20.73 7.88 2.34
CA GLU A 320 19.76 7.18 3.20
C GLU A 320 19.83 5.66 2.98
N LYS A 321 20.01 5.21 1.74
CA LYS A 321 20.26 3.78 1.42
C LYS A 321 21.55 3.28 2.08
N ALA A 322 22.62 4.08 2.02
CA ALA A 322 23.90 3.80 2.65
C ALA A 322 23.76 3.61 4.16
N HIS A 323 23.07 4.53 4.82
CA HIS A 323 22.73 4.44 6.21
C HIS A 323 21.91 3.17 6.51
N ILE A 324 20.82 2.91 5.79
CA ILE A 324 19.97 1.71 5.97
C ILE A 324 20.82 0.44 5.91
N LEU A 325 21.67 0.32 4.89
CA LEU A 325 22.58 -0.81 4.73
C LEU A 325 23.54 -0.93 5.92
N TYR A 326 24.20 0.15 6.30
CA TYR A 326 25.17 0.17 7.40
C TYR A 326 24.54 -0.27 8.73
N SER A 327 23.37 0.28 9.07
CA SER A 327 22.68 -0.04 10.32
C SER A 327 22.25 -1.50 10.38
N LEU A 328 21.68 -2.01 9.28
CA LEU A 328 21.25 -3.40 9.19
C LEU A 328 22.44 -4.37 9.33
N LEU A 329 23.55 -4.09 8.66
CA LEU A 329 24.76 -4.92 8.79
C LEU A 329 25.33 -4.92 10.21
N LYS A 330 25.29 -3.77 10.90
CA LYS A 330 25.85 -3.62 12.25
C LYS A 330 24.97 -4.20 13.35
N HIS A 331 23.64 -4.14 13.19
CA HIS A 331 22.70 -4.43 14.27
C HIS A 331 22.00 -5.79 14.15
N ASN A 332 22.10 -6.48 13.01
CA ASN A 332 21.53 -7.82 12.81
C ASN A 332 22.45 -8.98 13.27
N GLY A 333 23.53 -8.66 13.99
CA GLY A 333 24.39 -9.64 14.65
C GLY A 333 25.35 -10.40 13.72
N LEU A 334 25.55 -9.95 12.48
CA LEU A 334 26.54 -10.53 11.58
C LEU A 334 27.96 -10.41 12.14
N ASP A 335 28.79 -11.44 11.87
CA ASP A 335 30.22 -11.37 12.16
C ASP A 335 30.88 -10.25 11.33
N ASN A 336 31.85 -9.57 11.92
CA ASN A 336 32.53 -8.42 11.32
C ASN A 336 33.26 -8.81 10.03
N SER A 337 33.60 -10.10 9.86
CA SER A 337 34.19 -10.64 8.63
C SER A 337 33.30 -10.41 7.40
N PHE A 338 31.98 -10.56 7.51
CA PHE A 338 31.01 -10.29 6.44
C PHE A 338 30.85 -8.80 6.14
N PHE A 339 30.95 -7.94 7.15
CA PHE A 339 30.96 -6.49 6.96
C PHE A 339 32.20 -6.03 6.17
N VAL A 340 33.38 -6.54 6.51
CA VAL A 340 34.64 -6.25 5.80
C VAL A 340 34.55 -6.65 4.32
N GLU A 341 33.91 -7.77 4.00
CA GLU A 341 33.74 -8.24 2.62
C GLU A 341 32.87 -7.30 1.77
N ILE A 342 31.90 -6.61 2.37
CA ILE A 342 31.08 -5.57 1.73
C ILE A 342 31.85 -4.24 1.60
N CYS A 343 32.75 -3.94 2.54
CA CYS A 343 33.60 -2.75 2.47
C CYS A 343 34.70 -2.88 1.40
N LYS A 344 35.16 -4.11 1.13
CA LYS A 344 36.17 -4.40 0.10
C LYS A 344 35.73 -3.86 -1.27
N ASP A 345 36.66 -3.20 -1.97
CA ASP A 345 36.45 -2.62 -3.31
C ASP A 345 35.22 -1.70 -3.43
N LYS A 346 34.77 -1.13 -2.30
CA LYS A 346 33.56 -0.30 -2.21
C LYS A 346 32.28 -1.00 -2.72
N ARG A 347 32.17 -2.32 -2.55
CA ARG A 347 31.01 -3.13 -2.99
C ARG A 347 29.67 -2.65 -2.43
N TYR A 348 29.65 -2.02 -1.25
CA TYR A 348 28.46 -1.31 -0.72
C TYR A 348 27.86 -0.31 -1.72
N ARG A 349 28.66 0.37 -2.55
CA ARG A 349 28.16 1.32 -3.57
C ARG A 349 27.28 0.61 -4.60
N ALA A 350 27.69 -0.58 -5.05
CA ALA A 350 26.92 -1.39 -6.00
C ALA A 350 25.60 -1.89 -5.41
N ILE A 351 25.54 -2.15 -4.09
CA ILE A 351 24.28 -2.44 -3.39
C ILE A 351 23.39 -1.20 -3.39
N ILE A 352 23.92 -0.04 -3.00
CA ILE A 352 23.19 1.24 -2.88
C ILE A 352 22.58 1.68 -4.23
N SER A 353 23.35 1.55 -5.32
CA SER A 353 22.92 1.93 -6.67
C SER A 353 22.05 0.87 -7.36
N HIS A 354 21.80 -0.28 -6.72
CA HIS A 354 21.07 -1.37 -7.35
C HIS A 354 19.59 -1.03 -7.61
N LYS A 355 19.08 -1.37 -8.80
CA LYS A 355 17.68 -1.12 -9.22
C LYS A 355 16.65 -1.78 -8.30
N ASN A 356 16.99 -2.93 -7.71
CA ASN A 356 16.12 -3.70 -6.81
C ASN A 356 16.35 -3.36 -5.32
N PHE A 357 17.06 -2.27 -4.98
CA PHE A 357 17.30 -1.91 -3.58
C PHE A 357 15.96 -1.71 -2.85
N ASN A 358 15.68 -2.58 -1.88
CA ASN A 358 14.50 -2.49 -1.03
C ASN A 358 14.92 -2.78 0.42
N PRO A 359 14.56 -1.96 1.42
CA PRO A 359 14.94 -2.20 2.82
C PRO A 359 14.61 -3.60 3.34
N ARG A 360 13.54 -4.23 2.84
CA ARG A 360 13.19 -5.62 3.17
C ARG A 360 14.18 -6.63 2.61
N LEU A 361 14.66 -6.40 1.38
CA LEU A 361 15.68 -7.21 0.71
C LEU A 361 17.04 -7.05 1.39
N ILE A 362 17.39 -5.81 1.77
CA ILE A 362 18.63 -5.53 2.49
C ILE A 362 18.61 -6.17 3.88
N SER A 363 17.47 -6.10 4.59
CA SER A 363 17.29 -6.79 5.85
C SER A 363 17.54 -8.29 5.71
N PHE A 364 17.00 -8.92 4.66
CA PHE A 364 17.20 -10.34 4.38
C PHE A 364 18.68 -10.72 4.16
N ILE A 365 19.43 -9.96 3.35
CA ILE A 365 20.85 -10.26 3.10
C ILE A 365 21.75 -9.95 4.31
N SER A 366 21.27 -9.14 5.24
CA SER A 366 21.97 -8.75 6.46
C SER A 366 21.60 -9.59 7.69
N ASP A 367 20.71 -10.58 7.57
CA ASP A 367 20.24 -11.39 8.69
C ASP A 367 21.19 -12.56 8.99
N HIS A 368 21.76 -12.57 10.21
CA HIS A 368 22.68 -13.62 10.67
C HIS A 368 22.09 -15.04 10.52
N GLN A 369 20.82 -15.25 10.86
CA GLN A 369 20.21 -16.58 10.80
C GLN A 369 20.07 -17.08 9.37
N LYS A 370 19.87 -16.16 8.41
CA LYS A 370 19.81 -16.48 6.98
C LYS A 370 21.17 -16.79 6.40
N VAL A 371 22.20 -16.04 6.81
CA VAL A 371 23.58 -16.25 6.37
C VAL A 371 24.12 -17.60 6.89
N GLU A 372 23.85 -17.95 8.15
CA GLU A 372 24.20 -19.27 8.72
C GLU A 372 23.39 -20.41 8.10
N GLY A 373 22.06 -20.23 7.95
CA GLY A 373 21.18 -21.26 7.39
C GLY A 373 21.53 -21.66 5.96
N ASN A 374 22.11 -20.73 5.19
CA ASN A 374 22.59 -20.96 3.82
C ASN A 374 24.08 -21.37 3.75
N VAL A 375 24.76 -21.55 4.90
CA VAL A 375 26.16 -21.99 5.02
C VAL A 375 27.12 -21.16 4.15
N ILE A 376 26.95 -19.85 4.17
CA ILE A 376 27.71 -18.94 3.29
C ILE A 376 29.08 -18.66 3.92
N ARG A 377 30.15 -18.95 3.16
CA ARG A 377 31.51 -18.52 3.51
C ARG A 377 31.68 -17.03 3.21
N VAL A 378 32.49 -16.34 4.02
CA VAL A 378 32.80 -14.91 3.87
C VAL A 378 33.24 -14.59 2.44
N ASP A 379 34.16 -15.38 1.87
CA ASP A 379 34.69 -15.17 0.51
C ASP A 379 33.62 -15.26 -0.61
N ASN A 380 32.51 -15.95 -0.35
CA ASN A 380 31.40 -16.13 -1.28
C ASN A 380 30.22 -15.21 -0.98
N TYR A 381 30.31 -14.36 0.06
CA TYR A 381 29.20 -13.55 0.54
C TYR A 381 28.80 -12.49 -0.48
N TRP A 382 29.78 -11.86 -1.14
CA TRP A 382 29.51 -10.89 -2.19
C TRP A 382 28.76 -11.49 -3.39
N ASP A 383 29.22 -12.64 -3.89
CA ASP A 383 28.57 -13.35 -4.99
C ASP A 383 27.14 -13.76 -4.62
N TRP A 384 26.90 -14.12 -3.36
CA TRP A 384 25.57 -14.41 -2.86
C TRP A 384 24.69 -13.16 -2.80
N ILE A 385 25.20 -12.03 -2.30
CA ILE A 385 24.46 -10.74 -2.28
C ILE A 385 24.06 -10.33 -3.70
N GLN A 386 25.00 -10.39 -4.65
CA GLN A 386 24.69 -10.08 -6.06
C GLN A 386 23.60 -11.01 -6.58
N LYS A 387 23.72 -12.32 -6.35
CA LYS A 387 22.67 -13.29 -6.72
C LYS A 387 21.32 -12.98 -6.09
N VAL A 388 21.25 -12.57 -4.82
CA VAL A 388 19.98 -12.25 -4.14
C VAL A 388 19.39 -10.92 -4.60
N LEU A 389 20.23 -9.91 -4.89
CA LEU A 389 19.79 -8.63 -5.42
C LEU A 389 19.28 -8.75 -6.87
N ASP A 390 19.99 -9.52 -7.68
CA ASP A 390 19.62 -9.83 -9.07
C ASP A 390 18.46 -10.84 -9.14
N ASN A 391 18.38 -11.74 -8.15
CA ASN A 391 17.42 -12.83 -8.11
C ASN A 391 17.01 -13.16 -6.66
N PRO A 392 16.04 -12.43 -6.09
CA PRO A 392 15.49 -12.68 -4.75
C PRO A 392 14.60 -13.94 -4.69
N HIS A 393 15.10 -15.02 -5.28
CA HIS A 393 14.43 -16.31 -5.45
C HIS A 393 13.95 -16.89 -4.12
N GLU A 394 14.80 -16.91 -3.08
CA GLU A 394 14.44 -17.46 -1.77
C GLU A 394 13.35 -16.65 -1.04
N ILE A 395 13.28 -15.34 -1.31
CA ILE A 395 12.26 -14.47 -0.71
C ILE A 395 10.91 -14.76 -1.36
N TRP A 396 10.89 -14.85 -2.69
CA TRP A 396 9.66 -15.14 -3.41
C TRP A 396 9.25 -16.59 -3.27
N ARG A 397 10.16 -17.57 -3.20
CA ARG A 397 9.85 -18.99 -3.04
C ARG A 397 8.97 -19.23 -1.81
N ASN A 398 9.38 -18.76 -0.63
CA ASN A 398 8.58 -18.94 0.58
C ASN A 398 7.21 -18.26 0.49
N THR A 399 7.17 -17.05 -0.06
CA THR A 399 5.93 -16.26 -0.16
C THR A 399 4.98 -16.85 -1.21
N PHE A 400 5.50 -17.26 -2.36
CA PHE A 400 4.77 -17.75 -3.52
C PHE A 400 4.35 -19.22 -3.35
N GLU A 401 5.24 -20.10 -2.88
CA GLU A 401 4.96 -21.53 -2.76
C GLU A 401 4.28 -21.92 -1.45
N MET A 402 4.67 -21.31 -0.32
CA MET A 402 4.16 -21.72 1.00
C MET A 402 3.03 -20.83 1.53
N GLN A 403 3.01 -19.54 1.15
CA GLN A 403 2.08 -18.55 1.69
C GLN A 403 1.00 -18.11 0.70
N SER A 404 1.02 -18.61 -0.54
CA SER A 404 0.02 -18.28 -1.55
C SER A 404 -0.60 -19.54 -2.16
N ASP A 405 -1.92 -19.49 -2.34
CA ASP A 405 -2.69 -20.56 -2.97
C ASP A 405 -2.51 -20.54 -4.50
N LYS A 406 -2.73 -21.68 -5.15
CA LYS A 406 -2.66 -21.89 -6.61
C LYS A 406 -3.41 -20.80 -7.39
N TYR A 407 -4.55 -20.36 -6.87
CA TYR A 407 -5.37 -19.29 -7.48
C TYR A 407 -4.67 -17.91 -7.51
N ILE A 408 -3.92 -17.57 -6.46
CA ILE A 408 -3.14 -16.32 -6.40
C ILE A 408 -1.96 -16.42 -7.36
N GLN A 409 -1.29 -17.58 -7.37
CA GLN A 409 -0.18 -17.84 -8.29
C GLN A 409 -0.64 -17.63 -9.74
N ILE A 410 -1.79 -18.18 -10.14
CA ILE A 410 -2.36 -17.99 -11.50
C ILE A 410 -2.56 -16.51 -11.85
N LEU A 411 -3.06 -15.68 -10.92
CA LEU A 411 -3.20 -14.24 -11.15
C LEU A 411 -1.83 -13.58 -11.41
N VAL A 412 -0.80 -13.96 -10.66
CA VAL A 412 0.56 -13.47 -10.88
C VAL A 412 1.11 -13.94 -12.22
N PHE A 413 0.86 -15.19 -12.62
CA PHE A 413 1.24 -15.71 -13.94
C PHE A 413 0.65 -14.88 -15.08
N PHE A 414 -0.63 -14.52 -15.01
CA PHE A 414 -1.24 -13.67 -16.05
C PHE A 414 -0.56 -12.31 -16.16
N VAL A 415 -0.22 -11.69 -15.03
CA VAL A 415 0.46 -10.39 -15.01
C VAL A 415 1.87 -10.52 -15.58
N VAL A 416 2.64 -11.54 -15.17
CA VAL A 416 3.99 -11.80 -15.70
C VAL A 416 3.95 -12.02 -17.20
N LEU A 417 3.07 -12.92 -17.67
CA LEU A 417 2.99 -13.26 -19.09
C LEU A 417 2.57 -12.07 -19.94
N ASN A 418 1.71 -11.19 -19.44
CA ASN A 418 1.32 -9.97 -20.15
C ASN A 418 2.32 -8.82 -19.95
N ARG A 419 3.64 -9.09 -20.02
CA ARG A 419 4.72 -8.09 -19.86
C ARG A 419 4.65 -7.31 -18.54
N ASN A 420 4.36 -8.00 -17.43
CA ASN A 420 4.29 -7.46 -16.07
C ASN A 420 3.18 -6.40 -15.84
N SER A 421 2.24 -6.24 -16.77
CA SER A 421 1.12 -5.29 -16.67
C SER A 421 -0.12 -5.77 -17.42
N ILE A 422 -1.28 -5.80 -16.77
CA ILE A 422 -2.53 -6.22 -17.41
C ILE A 422 -3.71 -5.42 -16.88
N ALA A 423 -4.61 -4.99 -17.77
CA ALA A 423 -5.87 -4.37 -17.36
C ALA A 423 -6.70 -5.36 -16.52
N GLU A 424 -7.24 -4.91 -15.40
CA GLU A 424 -7.93 -5.78 -14.45
C GLU A 424 -9.14 -6.48 -15.06
N LYS A 425 -9.84 -5.83 -16.00
CA LYS A 425 -10.93 -6.44 -16.76
C LYS A 425 -10.43 -7.66 -17.56
N HIS A 426 -9.28 -7.53 -18.20
CA HIS A 426 -8.65 -8.62 -18.95
C HIS A 426 -8.13 -9.72 -18.01
N LEU A 427 -7.54 -9.34 -16.86
CA LEU A 427 -7.12 -10.28 -15.83
C LEU A 427 -8.29 -11.12 -15.31
N LYS A 428 -9.43 -10.48 -15.00
CA LYS A 428 -10.66 -11.15 -14.55
C LYS A 428 -11.21 -12.11 -15.60
N ASN A 429 -11.19 -11.70 -16.87
CA ASN A 429 -11.65 -12.54 -17.97
C ASN A 429 -10.75 -13.78 -18.15
N ALA A 430 -9.43 -13.59 -18.16
CA ALA A 430 -8.47 -14.69 -18.30
C ALA A 430 -8.57 -15.68 -17.13
N TYR A 431 -8.73 -15.17 -15.90
CA TYR A 431 -8.93 -16.01 -14.73
C TYR A 431 -10.22 -16.82 -14.79
N CYS A 432 -11.33 -16.20 -15.21
CA CYS A 432 -12.59 -16.92 -15.44
C CYS A 432 -12.47 -17.96 -16.56
N ALA A 433 -11.71 -17.69 -17.63
CA ALA A 433 -11.47 -18.64 -18.70
C ALA A 433 -10.67 -19.86 -18.22
N PHE A 434 -9.62 -19.62 -17.42
CA PHE A 434 -8.79 -20.68 -16.83
C PHE A 434 -9.58 -21.62 -15.92
N LEU A 435 -10.44 -21.07 -15.06
CA LEU A 435 -11.28 -21.88 -14.18
C LEU A 435 -12.24 -22.79 -14.96
N LYS A 436 -12.73 -22.33 -16.12
CA LYS A 436 -13.61 -23.12 -16.98
C LYS A 436 -12.87 -24.24 -17.71
N SER A 437 -11.63 -24.01 -18.15
CA SER A 437 -10.88 -25.01 -18.93
C SER A 437 -10.39 -26.19 -18.09
N GLU A 438 -10.07 -25.96 -16.81
CA GLU A 438 -9.51 -26.99 -15.92
C GLU A 438 -10.58 -27.91 -15.28
N ASN A 439 -11.86 -27.84 -15.70
CA ASN A 439 -12.97 -28.61 -15.11
C ASN A 439 -13.03 -28.48 -13.56
N TYR A 440 -12.64 -27.33 -13.01
CA TYR A 440 -12.92 -27.02 -11.60
C TYR A 440 -14.40 -26.72 -11.46
N GLY A 441 -15.20 -27.79 -11.39
CA GLY A 441 -16.54 -27.87 -10.82
C GLY A 441 -17.51 -26.75 -11.18
N SER A 442 -18.57 -27.13 -11.88
CA SER A 442 -19.87 -26.46 -11.85
C SER A 442 -20.49 -26.41 -10.43
N SER A 443 -19.81 -25.77 -9.49
CA SER A 443 -20.38 -25.27 -8.25
C SER A 443 -20.31 -23.75 -8.32
N LEU A 444 -21.47 -23.14 -8.56
CA LEU A 444 -21.67 -21.69 -8.49
C LEU A 444 -21.36 -21.08 -7.10
N ASP A 445 -20.83 -21.86 -6.15
CA ASP A 445 -20.44 -21.49 -4.78
C ASP A 445 -18.97 -21.10 -4.60
N ASN A 446 -18.08 -21.26 -5.60
CA ASN A 446 -16.70 -20.76 -5.52
C ASN A 446 -16.58 -19.26 -5.85
N ARG A 447 -17.61 -18.45 -5.53
CA ARG A 447 -17.46 -17.00 -5.38
C ARG A 447 -16.76 -16.66 -4.06
N VAL A 448 -15.60 -17.26 -3.80
CA VAL A 448 -14.54 -16.46 -3.16
C VAL A 448 -14.28 -15.39 -4.20
N SER A 449 -14.78 -14.16 -3.97
CA SER A 449 -14.93 -13.17 -5.05
C SER A 449 -13.58 -13.04 -5.75
N ILE A 450 -13.58 -13.06 -7.09
CA ILE A 450 -12.34 -12.83 -7.85
C ILE A 450 -11.62 -11.56 -7.36
N ASP A 451 -12.41 -10.59 -6.89
CA ASP A 451 -11.96 -9.40 -6.19
C ASP A 451 -11.17 -9.74 -4.91
N SER A 452 -11.66 -10.60 -4.03
CA SER A 452 -10.91 -11.05 -2.83
C SER A 452 -9.58 -11.75 -3.16
N LYS A 453 -9.51 -12.52 -4.25
CA LYS A 453 -8.25 -13.15 -4.69
C LYS A 453 -7.30 -12.15 -5.35
N ILE A 454 -7.83 -11.19 -6.09
CA ILE A 454 -7.04 -10.07 -6.61
C ILE A 454 -6.53 -9.20 -5.45
N GLU A 455 -7.34 -8.98 -4.42
CA GLU A 455 -6.96 -8.25 -3.20
C GLU A 455 -5.83 -8.97 -2.46
N GLU A 456 -5.94 -10.28 -2.28
CA GLU A 456 -4.89 -11.11 -1.70
C GLU A 456 -3.61 -11.09 -2.55
N ALA A 457 -3.74 -11.18 -3.89
CA ALA A 457 -2.62 -11.06 -4.80
C ALA A 457 -1.97 -9.67 -4.77
N VAL A 458 -2.75 -8.60 -4.63
CA VAL A 458 -2.25 -7.22 -4.46
C VAL A 458 -1.57 -7.04 -3.11
N TYR A 459 -1.99 -7.79 -2.10
CA TYR A 459 -1.33 -7.72 -0.80
C TYR A 459 0.11 -8.20 -0.88
N TYR A 460 0.38 -9.31 -1.60
CA TYR A 460 1.69 -9.97 -1.63
C TYR A 460 2.54 -9.72 -2.89
N PHE A 461 1.93 -9.62 -4.07
CA PHE A 461 2.64 -9.73 -5.36
C PHE A 461 2.32 -8.65 -6.38
N LEU A 462 1.15 -8.01 -6.31
CA LEU A 462 0.65 -7.10 -7.34
C LEU A 462 0.45 -5.67 -6.85
N ASN A 463 0.55 -4.72 -7.76
CA ASN A 463 0.14 -3.33 -7.59
C ASN A 463 -1.07 -3.07 -8.49
N ARG A 464 -2.14 -2.46 -7.96
CA ARG A 464 -3.26 -1.96 -8.76
C ARG A 464 -3.09 -0.46 -9.01
N ASN A 465 -2.89 -0.08 -10.27
CA ASN A 465 -2.68 1.31 -10.71
C ASN A 465 -3.90 1.78 -11.51
N LEU A 466 -4.27 3.04 -11.41
CA LEU A 466 -5.32 3.65 -12.25
C LEU A 466 -4.63 4.49 -13.30
N GLU A 467 -4.95 4.26 -14.56
CA GLU A 467 -4.47 5.09 -15.65
C GLU A 467 -5.42 6.28 -15.85
N THR A 468 -4.92 7.50 -15.65
CA THR A 468 -5.76 8.71 -15.60
C THR A 468 -6.32 9.13 -16.96
N SER A 469 -5.69 8.72 -18.06
CA SER A 469 -6.15 9.01 -19.43
C SER A 469 -7.34 8.14 -19.84
N THR A 470 -7.30 6.84 -19.48
CA THR A 470 -8.30 5.84 -19.88
C THR A 470 -9.34 5.56 -18.80
N ASN A 471 -9.08 6.00 -17.56
CA ASN A 471 -9.84 5.66 -16.35
C ASN A 471 -9.93 4.13 -16.11
N GLU A 472 -8.97 3.38 -16.66
CA GLU A 472 -8.89 1.92 -16.51
C GLU A 472 -7.91 1.53 -15.41
N VAL A 473 -8.18 0.38 -14.78
CA VAL A 473 -7.34 -0.18 -13.73
C VAL A 473 -6.40 -1.23 -14.31
N TYR A 474 -5.10 -1.09 -14.02
CA TYR A 474 -4.06 -2.05 -14.38
C TYR A 474 -3.50 -2.73 -13.14
N CYS A 475 -3.24 -4.03 -13.26
CA CYS A 475 -2.47 -4.82 -12.31
C CYS A 475 -1.04 -4.98 -12.83
N THR A 476 -0.06 -4.54 -12.04
CA THR A 476 1.37 -4.67 -12.32
C THR A 476 2.05 -5.49 -11.23
N LEU A 477 3.27 -5.97 -11.45
CA LEU A 477 4.02 -6.61 -10.38
C LEU A 477 4.44 -5.60 -9.31
N PHE A 478 4.36 -6.01 -8.04
CA PHE A 478 4.90 -5.24 -6.93
C PHE A 478 6.42 -5.05 -7.06
N ASN A 479 7.11 -6.09 -7.53
CA ASN A 479 8.54 -6.06 -7.78
C ASN A 479 8.84 -6.79 -9.09
N PRO A 480 9.57 -6.17 -10.03
CA PRO A 480 9.91 -6.81 -11.31
C PRO A 480 10.62 -8.17 -11.16
N SER A 481 11.38 -8.38 -10.09
CA SER A 481 12.08 -9.65 -9.82
C SER A 481 11.16 -10.87 -9.64
N ILE A 482 9.86 -10.65 -9.40
CA ILE A 482 8.85 -11.72 -9.36
C ILE A 482 8.73 -12.39 -10.75
N ALA A 483 8.85 -11.62 -11.83
CA ALA A 483 8.83 -12.14 -13.19
C ALA A 483 10.04 -13.05 -13.44
N ASP A 484 11.23 -12.58 -13.06
CA ASP A 484 12.47 -13.35 -13.20
C ASP A 484 12.40 -14.67 -12.40
N PHE A 485 11.83 -14.63 -11.20
CA PHE A 485 11.61 -15.82 -10.37
C PHE A 485 10.72 -16.86 -11.07
N ILE A 486 9.58 -16.44 -11.62
CA ILE A 486 8.64 -17.35 -12.32
C ILE A 486 9.25 -17.91 -13.60
N LEU A 487 9.87 -17.06 -14.42
CA LEU A 487 10.43 -17.47 -15.72
C LEU A 487 11.67 -18.36 -15.57
N LYS A 488 12.53 -18.14 -14.56
CA LYS A 488 13.69 -19.01 -14.32
C LYS A 488 13.32 -20.36 -13.70
N ASN A 489 12.21 -20.44 -12.97
CA ASN A 489 11.66 -21.69 -12.44
C ASN A 489 10.70 -22.40 -13.41
N HIS A 490 10.83 -22.13 -14.71
CA HIS A 490 9.89 -22.58 -15.72
C HIS A 490 9.65 -24.10 -15.71
N MET A 491 10.67 -24.91 -15.39
CA MET A 491 10.54 -26.36 -15.26
C MET A 491 9.52 -26.79 -14.19
N GLN A 492 9.51 -26.12 -13.05
CA GLN A 492 8.58 -26.42 -11.95
C GLN A 492 7.15 -26.02 -12.31
N TYR A 493 7.00 -24.99 -13.14
CA TYR A 493 5.71 -24.41 -13.49
C TYR A 493 5.29 -24.66 -14.94
N ALA A 494 5.92 -25.63 -15.61
CA ALA A 494 5.69 -25.96 -17.01
C ALA A 494 4.19 -26.15 -17.32
N SER A 495 3.47 -26.81 -16.40
CA SER A 495 2.04 -27.09 -16.51
C SER A 495 1.15 -25.85 -16.46
N TYR A 496 1.64 -24.69 -16.00
CA TYR A 496 0.85 -23.45 -15.91
C TYR A 496 0.93 -22.60 -17.17
N PHE A 497 2.03 -22.63 -17.92
CA PHE A 497 2.26 -21.72 -19.04
C PHE A 497 1.24 -21.89 -20.17
N ALA A 498 1.05 -23.11 -20.67
CA ALA A 498 0.11 -23.35 -21.77
C ALA A 498 -1.35 -23.02 -21.38
N PRO A 499 -1.89 -23.48 -20.24
CA PRO A 499 -3.25 -23.11 -19.84
C PRO A 499 -3.42 -21.60 -19.57
N CYS A 500 -2.40 -20.93 -18.99
CA CYS A 500 -2.48 -19.49 -18.76
C CYS A 500 -2.47 -18.69 -20.08
N LEU A 501 -1.57 -19.03 -21.02
CA LEU A 501 -1.53 -18.39 -22.34
C LEU A 501 -2.82 -18.64 -23.14
N ALA A 502 -3.35 -19.88 -23.09
CA ALA A 502 -4.63 -20.23 -23.72
C ALA A 502 -5.82 -19.46 -23.12
N SER A 503 -5.75 -19.12 -21.84
CA SER A 503 -6.80 -18.35 -21.15
C SER A 503 -6.68 -16.85 -21.41
N LEU A 504 -5.46 -16.33 -21.61
CA LEU A 504 -5.23 -14.93 -21.98
C LEU A 504 -5.66 -14.64 -23.43
N GLN A 505 -5.39 -15.57 -24.36
CA GLN A 505 -5.56 -15.36 -25.81
C GLN A 505 -5.02 -14.00 -26.29
N SER A 506 -3.83 -13.63 -25.84
CA SER A 506 -3.22 -12.32 -26.10
C SER A 506 -1.94 -12.48 -26.90
N PHE A 507 -1.81 -11.71 -27.98
CA PHE A 507 -0.57 -11.60 -28.73
C PHE A 507 0.61 -11.13 -27.87
N ASP A 508 0.39 -10.12 -27.01
CA ASP A 508 1.44 -9.55 -26.17
C ASP A 508 2.01 -10.60 -25.21
N ALA A 509 1.16 -11.49 -24.71
CA ALA A 509 1.56 -12.56 -23.81
C ALA A 509 2.33 -13.68 -24.52
N THR A 510 1.84 -14.11 -25.69
CA THR A 510 2.52 -15.14 -26.50
C THR A 510 3.87 -14.65 -27.00
N SER A 511 3.95 -13.40 -27.50
CA SER A 511 5.21 -12.79 -27.95
C SER A 511 6.21 -12.67 -26.81
N TYR A 512 5.78 -12.22 -25.62
CA TYR A 512 6.66 -12.10 -24.46
C TYR A 512 7.22 -13.44 -23.99
N PHE A 513 6.41 -14.49 -23.98
CA PHE A 513 6.87 -15.84 -23.63
C PHE A 513 7.95 -16.34 -24.59
N ILE A 514 7.84 -16.01 -25.88
CA ILE A 514 8.82 -16.39 -26.90
C ILE A 514 10.06 -15.50 -26.86
N ASP A 515 9.92 -14.19 -26.62
CA ASP A 515 11.05 -13.29 -26.42
C ASP A 515 11.88 -13.71 -25.18
N SER A 516 11.22 -14.27 -24.16
CA SER A 516 11.89 -14.84 -22.98
C SER A 516 12.80 -16.02 -23.35
N HIS A 517 12.53 -16.74 -24.44
CA HIS A 517 13.44 -17.74 -25.00
C HIS A 517 14.71 -17.11 -25.56
N LYS A 518 14.55 -16.07 -26.40
CA LYS A 518 15.66 -15.37 -27.06
C LYS A 518 16.64 -14.81 -26.03
N ASN A 519 16.11 -14.41 -24.87
CA ASN A 519 16.87 -13.94 -23.72
C ASN A 519 17.44 -15.05 -22.80
N LYS A 520 17.37 -16.32 -23.21
CA LYS A 520 17.86 -17.50 -22.46
C LYS A 520 17.25 -17.71 -21.07
N LEU A 521 16.04 -17.20 -20.84
CA LEU A 521 15.33 -17.40 -19.56
C LEU A 521 14.54 -18.71 -19.53
N ILE A 522 14.14 -19.20 -20.71
CA ILE A 522 13.31 -20.41 -20.88
C ILE A 522 14.01 -21.36 -21.86
N GLU A 523 14.04 -22.66 -21.51
CA GLU A 523 14.58 -23.71 -22.38
C GLU A 523 13.72 -23.98 -23.62
N THR A 524 14.36 -24.29 -24.74
CA THR A 524 13.70 -24.58 -26.02
C THR A 524 12.66 -25.70 -25.91
N ALA A 525 12.93 -26.73 -25.11
CA ALA A 525 12.02 -27.87 -24.92
C ALA A 525 10.65 -27.43 -24.38
N LEU A 526 10.63 -26.54 -23.38
CA LEU A 526 9.38 -26.05 -22.80
C LEU A 526 8.57 -25.23 -23.81
N ILE A 527 9.24 -24.44 -24.65
CA ILE A 527 8.54 -23.63 -25.66
C ILE A 527 7.92 -24.52 -26.72
N ILE A 528 8.63 -25.55 -27.17
CA ILE A 528 8.08 -26.55 -28.08
C ILE A 528 6.82 -27.18 -27.49
N ASP A 529 6.87 -27.62 -26.22
CA ASP A 529 5.72 -28.23 -25.55
C ASP A 529 4.54 -27.25 -25.39
N VAL A 530 4.81 -26.02 -24.99
CA VAL A 530 3.78 -24.98 -24.82
C VAL A 530 3.15 -24.61 -26.15
N ILE A 531 3.94 -24.29 -27.18
CA ILE A 531 3.43 -23.93 -28.51
C ILE A 531 2.68 -25.10 -29.14
N LYS A 532 3.18 -26.34 -28.98
CA LYS A 532 2.46 -27.54 -29.42
C LYS A 532 1.09 -27.67 -28.77
N SER A 533 1.01 -27.44 -27.46
CA SER A 533 -0.26 -27.48 -26.71
C SER A 533 -1.22 -26.37 -27.12
N LEU A 534 -0.71 -25.14 -27.30
CA LEU A 534 -1.52 -24.02 -27.76
C LEU A 534 -2.04 -24.24 -29.19
N TYR A 535 -1.17 -24.69 -30.09
CA TYR A 535 -1.53 -25.00 -31.48
C TYR A 535 -2.51 -26.17 -31.56
N SER A 536 -2.35 -27.23 -30.76
CA SER A 536 -3.30 -28.35 -30.76
C SER A 536 -4.70 -27.92 -30.31
N ASN A 537 -4.80 -26.99 -29.35
CA ASN A 537 -6.06 -26.48 -28.82
C ASN A 537 -6.67 -25.33 -29.65
N LEU A 538 -5.92 -24.77 -30.60
CA LEU A 538 -6.41 -23.69 -31.45
C LEU A 538 -7.39 -24.24 -32.50
N GLU A 539 -8.64 -23.80 -32.47
CA GLU A 539 -9.68 -24.23 -33.39
C GLU A 539 -10.09 -23.08 -34.33
N PRO A 540 -10.32 -23.32 -35.64
CA PRO A 540 -10.54 -22.28 -36.66
C PRO A 540 -11.65 -21.27 -36.32
N ASN A 541 -12.64 -21.60 -35.50
CA ASN A 541 -13.79 -20.73 -35.22
C ASN A 541 -13.94 -20.29 -33.75
N ILE A 542 -12.95 -20.58 -32.90
CA ILE A 542 -13.12 -20.44 -31.44
C ILE A 542 -12.20 -19.36 -30.82
N PHE A 543 -11.20 -18.85 -31.56
CA PHE A 543 -10.30 -17.81 -31.05
C PHE A 543 -10.92 -16.41 -31.07
N HIS A 544 -10.72 -15.62 -30.01
CA HIS A 544 -11.20 -14.24 -29.94
C HIS A 544 -10.25 -13.26 -30.64
N ASP A 545 -8.95 -13.34 -30.33
CA ASP A 545 -7.91 -12.47 -30.86
C ASP A 545 -7.25 -13.07 -32.13
N ILE A 546 -7.26 -12.31 -33.23
CA ILE A 546 -6.65 -12.73 -34.50
C ILE A 546 -5.13 -12.76 -34.37
N ASP A 547 -4.54 -11.78 -33.70
CA ASP A 547 -3.09 -11.66 -33.56
C ASP A 547 -2.51 -12.82 -32.72
N TYR A 548 -3.26 -13.29 -31.72
CA TYR A 548 -2.95 -14.50 -30.96
C TYR A 548 -2.92 -15.75 -31.85
N ALA A 549 -3.94 -15.96 -32.68
CA ALA A 549 -4.02 -17.12 -33.57
C ALA A 549 -2.92 -17.10 -34.64
N VAL A 550 -2.68 -15.93 -35.24
CA VAL A 550 -1.60 -15.73 -36.22
C VAL A 550 -0.24 -16.02 -35.60
N ALA A 551 0.03 -15.49 -34.40
CA ALA A 551 1.29 -15.76 -33.70
C ALA A 551 1.48 -17.25 -33.45
N ILE A 552 0.48 -17.96 -32.93
CA ILE A 552 0.60 -19.40 -32.66
C ILE A 552 0.87 -20.20 -33.93
N CYS A 553 0.15 -19.93 -35.03
CA CYS A 553 0.40 -20.62 -36.30
C CYS A 553 1.81 -20.31 -36.83
N PHE A 554 2.24 -19.04 -36.78
CA PHE A 554 3.58 -18.64 -37.20
C PHE A 554 4.68 -19.34 -36.39
N PHE A 555 4.56 -19.36 -35.06
CA PHE A 555 5.55 -20.02 -34.22
C PHE A 555 5.48 -21.55 -34.28
N ALA A 556 4.31 -22.13 -34.54
CA ALA A 556 4.21 -23.56 -34.84
C ALA A 556 4.92 -23.91 -36.15
N HIS A 557 4.86 -23.05 -37.16
CA HIS A 557 5.61 -23.21 -38.40
C HIS A 557 7.13 -23.13 -38.16
N GLU A 558 7.62 -22.09 -37.49
CA GLU A 558 9.05 -21.90 -37.19
C GLU A 558 9.67 -23.04 -36.35
N LEU A 559 8.85 -23.79 -35.63
CA LEU A 559 9.26 -24.92 -34.79
C LEU A 559 9.00 -26.30 -35.44
N ASP A 560 8.59 -26.34 -36.71
CA ASP A 560 8.24 -27.56 -37.44
C ASP A 560 7.11 -28.39 -36.76
N LEU A 561 6.17 -27.72 -36.09
CA LEU A 561 5.04 -28.33 -35.37
C LEU A 561 3.71 -28.21 -36.14
N GLU A 562 3.71 -27.49 -37.24
CA GLU A 562 2.52 -27.09 -37.98
C GLU A 562 1.85 -28.25 -38.75
N ASP A 563 0.52 -28.31 -38.69
CA ASP A 563 -0.30 -29.01 -39.69
C ASP A 563 -0.81 -28.00 -40.72
N MET A 564 -0.22 -28.03 -41.92
CA MET A 564 -0.55 -27.13 -43.04
C MET A 564 -2.06 -27.07 -43.33
N THR A 565 -2.78 -28.18 -43.16
CA THR A 565 -4.23 -28.23 -43.40
C THR A 565 -4.98 -27.46 -42.32
N LYS A 566 -4.59 -27.66 -41.05
CA LYS A 566 -5.19 -26.98 -39.91
C LYS A 566 -4.92 -25.47 -39.97
N THR A 567 -3.68 -25.06 -40.22
CA THR A 567 -3.36 -23.64 -40.34
C THR A 567 -4.09 -23.00 -41.51
N LYS A 568 -4.19 -23.68 -42.65
CA LYS A 568 -4.99 -23.21 -43.79
C LYS A 568 -6.45 -22.94 -43.40
N PHE A 569 -7.09 -23.81 -42.62
CA PHE A 569 -8.45 -23.58 -42.11
C PHE A 569 -8.53 -22.39 -41.14
N ILE A 570 -7.53 -22.20 -40.28
CA ILE A 570 -7.46 -21.05 -39.37
C ILE A 570 -7.30 -19.74 -40.17
N LEU A 571 -6.41 -19.70 -41.16
CA LEU A 571 -6.23 -18.56 -42.02
C LEU A 571 -7.51 -18.26 -42.82
N GLN A 572 -8.18 -19.28 -43.35
CA GLN A 572 -9.47 -19.13 -44.03
C GLN A 572 -10.52 -18.49 -43.11
N SER A 573 -10.60 -18.90 -41.84
CA SER A 573 -11.56 -18.31 -40.91
C SER A 573 -11.23 -16.85 -40.56
N ILE A 574 -9.96 -16.46 -40.59
CA ILE A 574 -9.53 -15.06 -40.47
C ILE A 574 -10.01 -14.26 -41.69
N PHE A 575 -9.81 -14.78 -42.91
CA PHE A 575 -10.28 -14.16 -44.15
C PHE A 575 -11.80 -13.99 -44.19
N ASP A 576 -12.56 -14.92 -43.59
CA ASP A 576 -14.01 -14.86 -43.50
C ASP A 576 -14.53 -13.82 -42.47
N ARG A 577 -13.65 -13.22 -41.65
CA ARG A 577 -14.07 -12.21 -40.65
C ARG A 577 -14.46 -10.91 -41.32
N LYS A 578 -15.62 -10.38 -40.93
CA LYS A 578 -16.16 -9.11 -41.47
C LYS A 578 -15.35 -7.87 -41.12
N LYS A 579 -14.54 -7.86 -40.06
CA LYS A 579 -13.75 -6.71 -39.61
C LYS A 579 -12.40 -7.20 -39.04
N PRO A 580 -11.41 -7.49 -39.89
CA PRO A 580 -10.10 -7.89 -39.42
C PRO A 580 -9.33 -6.66 -38.93
N VAL A 581 -8.94 -6.66 -37.66
CA VAL A 581 -7.89 -5.78 -37.15
C VAL A 581 -6.73 -6.70 -36.80
N ILE A 582 -5.62 -6.54 -37.49
CA ILE A 582 -4.40 -7.35 -37.33
C ILE A 582 -3.29 -6.39 -36.96
N LYS A 583 -2.91 -6.35 -35.68
CA LYS A 583 -1.79 -5.54 -35.20
C LYS A 583 -0.46 -6.13 -35.65
N SER A 584 -0.42 -7.45 -35.80
CA SER A 584 0.75 -8.26 -36.10
C SER A 584 0.84 -8.56 -37.60
N LEU A 585 0.71 -7.53 -38.43
CA LEU A 585 0.62 -7.68 -39.89
C LEU A 585 1.84 -8.42 -40.47
N GLU A 586 3.03 -8.20 -39.92
CA GLU A 586 4.25 -8.89 -40.36
C GLU A 586 4.12 -10.41 -40.24
N TYR A 587 3.73 -10.92 -39.06
CA TYR A 587 3.54 -12.35 -38.84
C TYR A 587 2.44 -12.92 -39.75
N PHE A 588 1.36 -12.16 -39.94
CA PHE A 588 0.26 -12.57 -40.81
C PHE A 588 0.70 -12.70 -42.27
N VAL A 589 1.36 -11.67 -42.83
CA VAL A 589 1.78 -11.67 -44.23
C VAL A 589 2.84 -12.75 -44.49
N ARG A 590 3.81 -12.92 -43.57
CA ARG A 590 4.81 -13.99 -43.68
C ARG A 590 4.16 -15.36 -43.65
N LEU A 591 3.23 -15.60 -42.72
CA LEU A 591 2.51 -16.88 -42.61
C LEU A 591 1.67 -17.16 -43.87
N VAL A 592 0.92 -16.17 -44.36
CA VAL A 592 0.13 -16.31 -45.60
C VAL A 592 1.03 -16.55 -46.81
N GLY A 593 2.20 -15.93 -46.87
CA GLY A 593 3.18 -16.12 -47.94
C GLY A 593 3.75 -17.53 -48.06
N LEU A 594 3.53 -18.40 -47.07
CA LEU A 594 3.91 -19.82 -47.13
C LEU A 594 2.93 -20.69 -47.95
N TYR A 595 1.74 -20.15 -48.26
CA TYR A 595 0.66 -20.86 -48.93
C TYR A 595 0.42 -20.31 -50.33
N TYR A 596 -0.19 -21.12 -51.21
CA TYR A 596 -0.59 -20.63 -52.53
C TYR A 596 -1.86 -19.79 -52.41
N SER A 597 -1.99 -18.74 -53.23
CA SER A 597 -3.22 -17.92 -53.23
C SER A 597 -4.49 -18.73 -53.53
N THR A 598 -4.36 -19.80 -54.32
CA THR A 598 -5.44 -20.75 -54.64
C THR A 598 -5.87 -21.61 -53.46
N ASP A 599 -5.12 -21.62 -52.36
CA ASP A 599 -5.51 -22.33 -51.15
C ASP A 599 -6.70 -21.67 -50.45
N PHE A 600 -6.91 -20.37 -50.67
CA PHE A 600 -7.92 -19.59 -49.97
C PHE A 600 -9.14 -19.33 -50.86
N ILE A 601 -10.33 -19.40 -50.26
CA ILE A 601 -11.61 -19.20 -50.94
C ILE A 601 -12.16 -17.83 -50.54
N PHE A 602 -12.28 -16.93 -51.51
CA PHE A 602 -12.84 -15.59 -51.28
C PHE A 602 -14.21 -15.45 -51.95
N LYS A 603 -15.23 -15.06 -51.17
CA LYS A 603 -16.54 -14.66 -51.72
C LYS A 603 -16.48 -13.26 -52.37
N ASP A 604 -15.73 -12.38 -51.72
CA ASP A 604 -15.38 -11.04 -52.17
C ASP A 604 -14.01 -10.67 -51.58
N TYR A 605 -13.42 -9.56 -52.05
CA TYR A 605 -12.15 -9.04 -51.54
C TYR A 605 -12.35 -7.97 -50.44
N SER A 606 -13.52 -7.94 -49.80
CA SER A 606 -13.84 -6.91 -48.79
C SER A 606 -13.00 -7.01 -47.52
N PHE A 607 -12.39 -8.19 -47.26
CA PHE A 607 -11.39 -8.39 -46.23
C PHE A 607 -10.19 -7.44 -46.44
N PHE A 608 -9.60 -7.46 -47.64
CA PHE A 608 -8.43 -6.65 -47.97
C PHE A 608 -8.76 -5.16 -47.94
N ASP A 609 -9.93 -4.79 -48.46
CA ASP A 609 -10.43 -3.42 -48.38
C ASP A 609 -10.45 -2.91 -46.93
N LYS A 610 -10.93 -3.71 -45.98
CA LYS A 610 -11.02 -3.31 -44.57
C LYS A 610 -9.67 -3.36 -43.87
N LEU A 611 -8.83 -4.33 -44.21
CA LEU A 611 -7.47 -4.44 -43.68
C LEU A 611 -6.67 -3.16 -44.00
N ILE A 612 -6.69 -2.71 -45.26
CA ILE A 612 -5.99 -1.50 -45.71
C ILE A 612 -6.59 -0.25 -45.06
N GLU A 613 -7.92 -0.20 -44.88
CA GLU A 613 -8.60 0.95 -44.28
C GLU A 613 -8.23 1.21 -42.82
N HIS A 614 -7.93 0.16 -42.06
CA HIS A 614 -7.54 0.24 -40.64
C HIS A 614 -6.03 0.09 -40.42
N ALA A 615 -5.24 0.02 -41.50
CA ALA A 615 -3.80 -0.10 -41.43
C ALA A 615 -3.16 1.22 -40.97
N LYS A 616 -2.02 1.12 -40.28
CA LYS A 616 -1.20 2.28 -39.93
C LYS A 616 -0.56 2.88 -41.20
N SER A 617 -0.48 4.20 -41.26
CA SER A 617 0.24 4.94 -42.32
C SER A 617 1.74 4.96 -42.01
N ASP A 618 2.41 3.81 -42.10
CA ASP A 618 3.86 3.71 -41.94
C ASP A 618 4.50 2.87 -43.06
N PHE A 619 5.80 3.09 -43.28
CA PHE A 619 6.60 2.45 -44.31
C PHE A 619 6.51 0.91 -44.31
N CYS A 620 6.66 0.32 -43.12
CA CYS A 620 6.65 -1.13 -42.93
C CYS A 620 5.30 -1.72 -43.32
N THR A 621 4.21 -1.08 -42.88
CA THR A 621 2.84 -1.50 -43.16
C THR A 621 2.53 -1.42 -44.65
N ILE A 622 2.93 -0.35 -45.33
CA ILE A 622 2.73 -0.21 -46.79
C ILE A 622 3.47 -1.32 -47.54
N THR A 623 4.72 -1.59 -47.16
CA THR A 623 5.54 -2.64 -47.80
C THR A 623 4.93 -4.04 -47.60
N LEU A 624 4.42 -4.33 -46.39
CA LEU A 624 3.74 -5.60 -46.11
C LEU A 624 2.42 -5.74 -46.86
N LEU A 625 1.66 -4.66 -47.02
CA LEU A 625 0.43 -4.64 -47.80
C LEU A 625 0.70 -4.82 -49.30
N ASP A 626 1.76 -4.22 -49.85
CA ASP A 626 2.20 -4.48 -51.23
C ASP A 626 2.46 -5.97 -51.44
N LEU A 627 3.25 -6.58 -50.55
CA LEU A 627 3.56 -8.01 -50.61
C LEU A 627 2.28 -8.86 -50.56
N LEU A 628 1.38 -8.56 -49.62
CA LEU A 628 0.11 -9.30 -49.47
C LEU A 628 -0.77 -9.19 -50.73
N VAL A 629 -0.92 -7.99 -51.27
CA VAL A 629 -1.73 -7.74 -52.47
C VAL A 629 -1.10 -8.41 -53.71
N ASN A 630 0.23 -8.48 -53.77
CA ASN A 630 0.96 -9.20 -54.80
C ASN A 630 0.79 -10.73 -54.67
N ILE A 631 0.81 -11.29 -53.46
CA ILE A 631 0.56 -12.74 -53.21
C ILE A 631 -0.78 -13.16 -53.81
N PHE A 632 -1.83 -12.35 -53.63
CA PHE A 632 -3.16 -12.67 -54.16
C PHE A 632 -3.42 -12.15 -55.57
N GLY A 633 -2.52 -11.37 -56.16
CA GLY A 633 -2.69 -10.80 -57.50
C GLY A 633 -3.86 -9.81 -57.61
N ILE A 634 -4.18 -9.09 -56.53
CA ILE A 634 -5.38 -8.24 -56.41
C ILE A 634 -5.10 -6.73 -56.55
N PHE A 635 -3.87 -6.35 -56.92
CA PHE A 635 -3.45 -4.95 -57.01
C PHE A 635 -4.31 -4.12 -57.97
N GLU A 636 -4.72 -4.72 -59.09
CA GLU A 636 -5.48 -4.02 -60.15
C GLU A 636 -6.95 -3.82 -59.81
N LEU A 637 -7.43 -4.34 -58.66
CA LEU A 637 -8.80 -4.07 -58.21
C LEU A 637 -8.94 -2.59 -57.82
N SER A 638 -9.90 -1.89 -58.44
CA SER A 638 -10.09 -0.45 -58.26
C SER A 638 -10.35 -0.05 -56.80
N SER A 639 -11.04 -0.88 -56.01
CA SER A 639 -11.27 -0.63 -54.59
C SER A 639 -9.96 -0.63 -53.79
N ILE A 640 -9.12 -1.64 -54.02
CA ILE A 640 -7.83 -1.84 -53.34
C ILE A 640 -6.85 -0.75 -53.75
N LYS A 641 -6.71 -0.51 -55.06
CA LYS A 641 -5.84 0.54 -55.60
C LYS A 641 -6.15 1.91 -55.02
N ASN A 642 -7.43 2.28 -54.95
CA ASN A 642 -7.86 3.55 -54.38
C ASN A 642 -7.59 3.66 -52.86
N LYS A 643 -7.73 2.55 -52.12
CA LYS A 643 -7.45 2.53 -50.67
C LYS A 643 -5.95 2.58 -50.38
N LEU A 644 -5.14 1.82 -51.11
CA LEU A 644 -3.68 1.88 -51.02
C LEU A 644 -3.17 3.28 -51.37
N LYS A 645 -3.68 3.88 -52.45
CA LYS A 645 -3.36 5.26 -52.81
C LYS A 645 -3.61 6.22 -51.65
N LYS A 646 -4.80 6.18 -51.04
CA LYS A 646 -5.12 7.01 -49.86
C LYS A 646 -4.18 6.76 -48.68
N LEU A 647 -3.80 5.50 -48.42
CA LEU A 647 -2.87 5.15 -47.34
C LEU A 647 -1.47 5.71 -47.60
N VAL A 648 -0.96 5.55 -48.82
CA VAL A 648 0.34 6.06 -49.25
C VAL A 648 0.36 7.59 -49.21
N CYS A 649 -0.69 8.26 -49.69
CA CYS A 649 -0.82 9.71 -49.57
C CYS A 649 -0.71 10.16 -48.11
N ARG A 650 -1.45 9.54 -47.18
CA ARG A 650 -1.37 9.89 -45.75
C ARG A 650 0.04 9.73 -45.20
N TYR A 651 0.68 8.59 -45.47
CA TYR A 651 2.07 8.34 -45.04
C TYR A 651 3.03 9.41 -45.56
N LEU A 652 2.96 9.71 -46.87
CA LEU A 652 3.80 10.75 -47.47
C LEU A 652 3.51 12.12 -46.87
N SER A 653 2.24 12.49 -46.68
CA SER A 653 1.87 13.75 -46.04
C SER A 653 2.45 13.84 -44.63
N ASP A 654 2.25 12.82 -43.79
CA ASP A 654 2.71 12.80 -42.39
C ASP A 654 4.25 12.94 -42.32
N GLU A 655 5.01 12.17 -43.10
CA GLU A 655 6.48 12.23 -43.10
C GLU A 655 7.04 13.53 -43.69
N ILE A 656 6.41 14.06 -44.75
CA ILE A 656 6.80 15.36 -45.32
C ILE A 656 6.54 16.47 -44.30
N TYR A 657 5.41 16.42 -43.59
CA TYR A 657 5.11 17.34 -42.50
C TYR A 657 6.19 17.28 -41.42
N ASP A 658 6.54 16.10 -40.92
CA ASP A 658 7.56 15.94 -39.88
C ASP A 658 8.94 16.48 -40.32
N GLU A 659 9.38 16.15 -41.54
CA GLU A 659 10.65 16.66 -42.11
C GLU A 659 10.62 18.19 -42.29
N MET A 660 9.52 18.76 -42.79
CA MET A 660 9.36 20.20 -42.97
C MET A 660 9.38 20.95 -41.64
N TYR A 661 8.66 20.48 -40.62
CA TYR A 661 8.63 21.13 -39.30
C TYR A 661 9.91 20.91 -38.48
N SER A 662 10.80 20.01 -38.90
CA SER A 662 12.14 19.90 -38.32
C SER A 662 13.11 21.00 -38.78
N LEU A 663 12.78 21.70 -39.88
CA LEU A 663 13.61 22.77 -40.41
C LEU A 663 13.49 24.03 -39.57
N THR A 664 14.62 24.71 -39.38
CA THR A 664 14.64 26.04 -38.72
C THR A 664 14.71 27.16 -39.76
N TYR A 665 14.48 28.39 -39.32
CA TYR A 665 14.59 29.60 -40.13
C TYR A 665 15.94 29.72 -40.87
N SER A 666 17.01 29.18 -40.29
CA SER A 666 18.36 29.15 -40.90
C SER A 666 18.43 28.35 -42.22
N SER A 667 17.42 27.52 -42.46
CA SER A 667 17.33 26.66 -43.63
C SER A 667 16.73 27.38 -44.84
N PHE A 668 16.32 28.66 -44.70
CA PHE A 668 15.63 29.46 -45.71
C PHE A 668 16.26 30.85 -45.84
N GLN A 669 16.10 31.46 -47.02
CA GLN A 669 16.41 32.88 -47.20
C GLN A 669 15.28 33.74 -46.63
N ILE A 670 15.59 34.44 -45.54
CA ILE A 670 14.65 35.32 -44.83
C ILE A 670 15.16 36.76 -44.90
N GLY A 671 14.28 37.67 -45.30
CA GLY A 671 14.50 39.11 -45.28
C GLY A 671 13.86 39.75 -44.06
N PHE A 672 14.27 40.98 -43.73
CA PHE A 672 13.63 41.81 -42.72
C PHE A 672 13.12 43.08 -43.39
N ASP A 673 11.89 43.48 -43.09
CA ASP A 673 11.34 44.73 -43.61
C ASP A 673 11.88 45.95 -42.84
N TYR A 674 11.36 47.15 -43.17
CA TYR A 674 11.82 48.39 -42.53
C TYR A 674 11.46 48.50 -41.05
N ASP A 675 10.46 47.73 -40.59
CA ASP A 675 10.02 47.67 -39.19
C ASP A 675 10.71 46.54 -38.42
N GLY A 676 11.55 45.73 -39.09
CA GLY A 676 12.30 44.63 -38.50
C GLY A 676 11.53 43.31 -38.46
N GLU A 677 10.40 43.21 -39.15
CA GLU A 677 9.60 41.99 -39.23
C GLU A 677 10.21 41.02 -40.26
N PRO A 678 10.45 39.75 -39.89
CA PRO A 678 11.00 38.77 -40.81
C PRO A 678 9.96 38.32 -41.84
N TYR A 679 10.38 38.15 -43.10
CA TYR A 679 9.55 37.61 -44.18
C TYR A 679 10.34 36.70 -45.12
N PHE A 680 9.65 35.75 -45.76
CA PHE A 680 10.25 34.87 -46.77
C PHE A 680 10.45 35.61 -48.10
N TYR A 681 11.64 35.49 -48.72
CA TYR A 681 11.91 36.10 -50.03
C TYR A 681 10.99 35.57 -51.15
N ASN A 682 10.67 34.28 -51.13
CA ASN A 682 9.71 33.64 -52.02
C ASN A 682 9.28 32.27 -51.48
N GLU A 683 8.16 31.75 -52.00
CA GLU A 683 7.68 30.39 -51.73
C GLU A 683 8.45 29.30 -52.49
N TYR A 684 9.33 29.68 -53.41
CA TYR A 684 10.03 28.73 -54.26
C TYR A 684 10.95 27.82 -53.46
N GLU A 685 11.62 28.33 -52.42
CA GLU A 685 12.47 27.50 -51.56
C GLU A 685 11.66 26.47 -50.75
N ILE A 686 10.48 26.85 -50.26
CA ILE A 686 9.58 25.96 -49.53
C ILE A 686 9.08 24.84 -50.47
N ASN A 687 8.59 25.22 -51.65
CA ASN A 687 8.13 24.25 -52.65
C ASN A 687 9.25 23.31 -53.12
N LYS A 688 10.46 23.83 -53.30
CA LYS A 688 11.62 23.01 -53.67
C LYS A 688 11.97 22.00 -52.58
N LYS A 689 11.92 22.38 -51.30
CA LYS A 689 12.17 21.44 -50.21
C LYS A 689 11.07 20.40 -50.07
N LEU A 690 9.81 20.79 -50.25
CA LEU A 690 8.70 19.84 -50.32
C LEU A 690 8.94 18.78 -51.40
N ASP A 691 9.38 19.21 -52.59
CA ASP A 691 9.71 18.33 -53.73
C ASP A 691 10.91 17.41 -53.41
N ASP A 692 12.01 17.98 -52.88
CA ASP A 692 13.20 17.23 -52.48
C ASP A 692 12.88 16.17 -51.40
N PHE A 693 12.05 16.50 -50.41
CA PHE A 693 11.62 15.55 -49.37
C PHE A 693 10.67 14.50 -49.92
N PHE A 694 9.71 14.89 -50.76
CA PHE A 694 8.83 13.94 -51.43
C PHE A 694 9.64 12.91 -52.21
N ASP A 695 10.58 13.34 -53.05
CA ASP A 695 11.44 12.47 -53.84
C ASP A 695 12.28 11.53 -52.96
N SER A 696 12.84 12.04 -51.86
CA SER A 696 13.62 11.25 -50.90
C SER A 696 12.78 10.17 -50.20
N ILE A 697 11.56 10.49 -49.80
CA ILE A 697 10.68 9.58 -49.05
C ILE A 697 10.04 8.57 -50.01
N ILE A 698 9.51 9.01 -51.16
CA ILE A 698 8.81 8.13 -52.10
C ILE A 698 9.74 7.06 -52.68
N GLN A 699 11.02 7.37 -52.92
CA GLN A 699 12.02 6.41 -53.43
C GLN A 699 12.26 5.22 -52.51
N LYS A 700 11.90 5.32 -51.22
CA LYS A 700 12.01 4.19 -50.28
C LYS A 700 10.91 3.16 -50.54
N LEU A 701 9.76 3.56 -51.08
CA LEU A 701 8.57 2.72 -51.25
C LEU A 701 8.71 1.73 -52.42
N PRO A 702 7.97 0.59 -52.40
CA PRO A 702 7.91 -0.32 -53.54
C PRO A 702 7.43 0.39 -54.82
N GLN A 703 7.98 0.02 -55.98
CA GLN A 703 7.67 0.67 -57.28
C GLN A 703 6.18 0.84 -57.55
N LYS A 704 5.39 -0.21 -57.31
CA LYS A 704 3.94 -0.17 -57.52
C LYS A 704 3.25 0.86 -56.65
N MET A 705 3.76 1.13 -55.44
CA MET A 705 3.21 2.13 -54.53
C MET A 705 3.64 3.54 -54.92
N MET A 706 4.87 3.71 -55.41
CA MET A 706 5.36 4.98 -55.97
C MET A 706 4.46 5.44 -57.13
N ASP A 707 4.10 4.52 -58.03
CA ASP A 707 3.30 4.83 -59.22
C ASP A 707 1.82 5.19 -58.90
N LEU A 708 1.37 5.09 -57.64
CA LEU A 708 -0.02 5.39 -57.25
C LEU A 708 -0.30 6.86 -56.96
N VAL A 709 0.72 7.62 -56.57
CA VAL A 709 0.57 8.94 -55.96
C VAL A 709 1.43 9.95 -56.71
N SER A 710 0.89 11.14 -56.97
CA SER A 710 1.68 12.28 -57.46
C SER A 710 2.10 13.21 -56.32
N PHE A 711 3.11 14.04 -56.58
CA PHE A 711 3.55 15.10 -55.66
C PHE A 711 2.37 15.96 -55.18
N GLU A 712 1.54 16.43 -56.13
CA GLU A 712 0.36 17.25 -55.86
C GLU A 712 -0.55 16.58 -54.83
N GLU A 713 -0.82 15.28 -54.98
CA GLU A 713 -1.73 14.55 -54.10
C GLU A 713 -1.18 14.30 -52.69
N ALA A 714 0.14 14.19 -52.54
CA ALA A 714 0.79 14.02 -51.24
C ALA A 714 0.86 15.33 -50.44
N VAL A 715 0.89 16.48 -51.13
CA VAL A 715 1.07 17.81 -50.51
C VAL A 715 -0.24 18.61 -50.43
N ILE A 716 -1.37 18.09 -50.95
CA ILE A 716 -2.71 18.75 -50.93
C ILE A 716 -3.09 19.33 -49.54
N GLY A 717 -2.69 18.67 -48.46
CA GLY A 717 -3.02 19.10 -47.09
C GLY A 717 -2.06 20.14 -46.49
N PHE A 718 -0.93 20.42 -47.13
CA PHE A 718 0.13 21.27 -46.58
C PHE A 718 -0.19 22.76 -46.80
N ASP A 719 -0.51 23.47 -45.71
CA ASP A 719 -0.75 24.91 -45.76
C ASP A 719 0.58 25.68 -45.67
N ILE A 720 1.00 26.23 -46.81
CA ILE A 720 2.25 26.98 -46.93
C ILE A 720 2.21 28.25 -46.08
N GLU A 721 1.06 28.91 -45.91
CA GLU A 721 0.98 30.14 -45.12
C GLU A 721 1.10 29.85 -43.63
N ASP A 722 0.40 28.82 -43.14
CA ASP A 722 0.52 28.36 -41.74
C ASP A 722 1.96 27.94 -41.41
N TYR A 723 2.62 27.23 -42.34
CA TYR A 723 4.02 26.85 -42.17
C TYR A 723 4.97 28.06 -42.13
N LYS A 724 4.74 29.08 -42.97
CA LYS A 724 5.53 30.31 -42.94
C LYS A 724 5.38 31.01 -41.60
N GLU A 725 4.16 31.17 -41.09
CA GLU A 725 3.91 31.78 -39.77
C GLU A 725 4.63 31.01 -38.65
N HIS A 726 4.62 29.67 -38.71
CA HIS A 726 5.35 28.84 -37.76
C HIS A 726 6.87 29.09 -37.78
N ILE A 727 7.48 29.18 -38.96
CA ILE A 727 8.93 29.44 -39.07
C ILE A 727 9.27 30.88 -38.63
N LEU A 728 8.45 31.87 -38.96
CA LEU A 728 8.69 33.27 -38.62
C LEU A 728 8.49 33.56 -37.13
N SER A 729 7.52 32.94 -36.47
CA SER A 729 7.31 33.07 -35.02
C SER A 729 8.48 32.51 -34.19
N ASN A 730 9.14 31.46 -34.68
CA ASN A 730 10.38 30.94 -34.08
C ASN A 730 11.59 31.90 -34.22
N ILE A 731 11.49 32.98 -35.01
CA ILE A 731 12.52 34.02 -35.12
C ILE A 731 12.31 35.11 -34.06
N SER A 732 11.05 35.41 -33.69
CA SER A 732 10.72 36.42 -32.68
C SER A 732 10.99 35.99 -31.24
N ASP A 733 11.07 34.68 -30.96
CA ASP A 733 11.33 34.13 -29.62
C ASP A 733 12.83 33.87 -29.33
N GLY A 734 13.73 34.24 -30.24
CA GLY A 734 15.17 34.05 -30.08
C GLY A 734 15.88 35.24 -29.43
N ASP A 735 15.79 35.39 -28.11
CA ASP A 735 16.87 35.85 -27.20
C ASP A 735 16.36 36.16 -25.78
N TRP A 736 15.82 35.19 -25.02
CA TRP A 736 15.84 35.23 -23.55
C TRP A 736 15.89 33.82 -22.94
N ASP A 737 17.05 33.53 -22.34
CA ASP A 737 17.31 32.60 -21.23
C ASP A 737 16.24 31.53 -20.91
N ASP A 738 16.56 30.26 -21.17
CA ASP A 738 16.18 29.18 -20.24
C ASP A 738 17.16 28.00 -20.32
N GLU A 739 18.44 28.25 -20.01
CA GLU A 739 19.25 27.21 -19.37
C GLU A 739 18.70 27.00 -17.96
N GLY A 740 17.62 26.21 -17.88
CA GLY A 740 17.11 25.65 -16.65
C GLY A 740 18.20 24.79 -16.01
N TYR A 741 19.00 25.43 -15.15
CA TYR A 741 19.91 24.78 -14.22
C TYR A 741 19.06 23.98 -13.21
N TYR A 742 18.64 22.78 -13.60
CA TYR A 742 18.35 21.74 -12.62
C TYR A 742 19.66 21.53 -11.86
N PRO A 743 19.70 21.70 -10.52
CA PRO A 743 20.82 21.18 -9.76
C PRO A 743 20.78 19.67 -9.99
N SER A 744 21.69 19.16 -10.82
CA SER A 744 22.04 17.76 -10.76
C SER A 744 22.52 17.55 -9.32
N GLU A 745 21.76 16.80 -8.53
CA GLU A 745 22.25 16.26 -7.25
C GLU A 745 23.51 15.46 -7.59
N LYS A 746 24.69 16.11 -7.51
CA LYS A 746 25.96 15.40 -7.52
C LYS A 746 25.91 14.49 -6.32
N GLU A 747 25.72 13.20 -6.56
CA GLU A 747 25.79 12.16 -5.55
C GLU A 747 27.10 12.33 -4.77
N ASN A 748 27.00 12.81 -3.53
CA ASN A 748 28.17 13.05 -2.69
C ASN A 748 28.65 11.71 -2.12
N TRP A 749 29.28 10.89 -2.99
CA TRP A 749 29.81 9.58 -2.64
C TRP A 749 30.89 9.63 -1.55
N ASP A 750 31.48 10.81 -1.29
CA ASP A 750 32.44 11.04 -0.23
C ASP A 750 31.82 10.91 1.17
N ASP A 751 30.59 11.43 1.34
CA ASP A 751 29.83 11.26 2.59
C ASP A 751 29.46 9.79 2.83
N ILE A 752 29.06 9.09 1.75
CA ILE A 752 28.76 7.65 1.79
C ILE A 752 30.01 6.84 2.15
N ASP A 753 31.14 7.13 1.53
CA ASP A 753 32.39 6.43 1.80
C ASP A 753 32.86 6.62 3.24
N SER A 754 32.66 7.80 3.82
CA SER A 754 33.03 8.08 5.21
C SER A 754 32.30 7.17 6.22
N LEU A 755 31.08 6.72 5.90
CA LEU A 755 30.30 5.79 6.74
C LEU A 755 30.90 4.38 6.78
N PHE A 756 31.52 3.94 5.68
CA PHE A 756 32.06 2.59 5.53
C PHE A 756 33.59 2.52 5.73
N GLN A 757 34.28 3.67 5.76
CA GLN A 757 35.74 3.77 5.97
C GLN A 757 36.16 4.08 7.41
N ASN A 758 35.30 4.71 8.21
CA ASN A 758 35.61 5.07 9.60
C ASN A 758 35.44 3.89 10.57
N GLN A 759 36.17 2.77 10.40
CA GLN A 759 36.45 1.77 11.45
C GLN A 759 37.78 1.05 11.25
#